data_AF-A0A9P6CGR8-F1
#
_entry.id   AF-A0A9P6CGR8-F1
#
_cell.length_a   1.000
_cell.length_b   1.000
_cell.length_c   1.000
_cell.angle_alpha   90.00
_cell.angle_beta   90.00
_cell.angle_gamma   90.00
#
_symmetry.space_group_name_H-M   'P 1'
#
loop_
_entity.id
_entity.type
_entity.pdbx_description
1 polymer ?
#
loop_
_entity_poly.entity_id
_entity_poly.type
_entity_poly.pdbx_seq_one_letter_code
_entity_poly.pdbx_strand_id
1 'polypeptide(L)'
;MGVRLPSTFYACLRQAEKPSQSLHVGWLHRGRLDVLRIWGQSIRAIHKGTSGDGIDPRSNLATISTLRRENLQSRDFIDTKEKLSSLVRIQKYKDDGSLSRRVLCQLKPYLTPPLESGGFLYFHIPQGKPSITGELRFRVTPTSNPDSFDKGYDLTRPDGFYWRIQLLAMPVHMRHLVVRDQLIPPLVAAECERYDVTKTHVWRKPILHYLEQPFFLDFQARILSLRPAHNGEILKINIHNPARDLRLSRYPAPYKGSAVARFELSTLPEHAGANRVVIRIVKLLQPVELLIPDYDGYIEQPEEGSLLATRDSAGELRPRTLDPWRNEVGSVGLNVFFPGEHDLRRRNNRVISSLDPGRIQASDVLHLVESQRELIISVQTDTPTKVPLRIPRLPLDHPDRRVRNSYGFLYYHKPSNLPETAGELRLRLTPTPDPSSFAQGQDLKDLDGGVWNLPLLRLASDSQFEPLCQKLIQDQIVTSSLLMHCRELMASSRSVVQHPISTPFIHALDQPFELNFSRNFFRIFIVGRNKIGRLIIKRPRYIDQNGERLTGKAWVQFEMSPFVKDDGKKLALALRMLELMDPNESASSSQPDQSYIQSFTSGPLVSQLNNVGETTAFQVRVNRPSALRLLLSED
;
A
#
# COMPACT_ATOMS: atom_id res chain seq x y z
N MET A 1 -58.41 11.88 22.73
CA MET A 1 -58.34 13.35 22.68
C MET A 1 -56.89 13.79 22.54
N GLY A 2 -56.61 14.51 21.45
CA GLY A 2 -55.54 15.50 21.24
C GLY A 2 -54.12 15.30 21.78
N VAL A 3 -53.19 14.91 20.90
CA VAL A 3 -51.84 15.48 20.88
C VAL A 3 -51.69 16.23 19.56
N ARG A 4 -51.66 17.57 19.61
CA ARG A 4 -51.41 18.43 18.46
C ARG A 4 -49.94 18.31 18.05
N LEU A 5 -49.70 17.88 16.81
CA LEU A 5 -48.39 18.04 16.17
C LEU A 5 -48.14 19.53 15.87
N PRO A 6 -46.90 20.04 15.99
CA PRO A 6 -46.60 21.44 15.72
C PRO A 6 -46.92 21.82 14.27
N SER A 7 -47.53 23.00 14.09
CA SER A 7 -47.97 23.59 12.81
C SER A 7 -46.84 23.79 11.78
N THR A 8 -45.58 23.62 12.17
CA THR A 8 -44.41 23.70 11.30
C THR A 8 -44.26 22.49 10.36
N PHE A 9 -44.85 21.33 10.69
CA PHE A 9 -44.74 20.12 9.87
C PHE A 9 -45.58 20.15 8.58
N TYR A 10 -46.75 20.82 8.61
CA TYR A 10 -47.61 20.99 7.43
C TYR A 10 -47.20 22.17 6.52
N ALA A 11 -46.36 23.09 7.00
CA ALA A 11 -45.84 24.18 6.18
C ALA A 11 -44.73 23.72 5.20
N CYS A 12 -43.91 22.73 5.58
CA CYS A 12 -42.87 22.18 4.72
C CYS A 12 -43.40 21.36 3.53
N LEU A 13 -44.57 20.71 3.66
CA LEU A 13 -45.16 19.90 2.58
C LEU A 13 -45.93 20.73 1.55
N ARG A 14 -46.36 21.95 1.87
CA ARG A 14 -47.11 22.83 0.94
C ARG A 14 -46.26 23.84 0.16
N GLN A 15 -44.96 23.96 0.43
CA GLN A 15 -44.05 24.81 -0.37
C GLN A 15 -43.35 24.07 -1.52
N ALA A 16 -43.61 22.76 -1.70
CA ALA A 16 -43.07 21.97 -2.82
C ALA A 16 -43.85 22.11 -4.14
N GLU A 17 -44.93 22.92 -4.17
CA GLU A 17 -45.67 23.25 -5.39
C GLU A 17 -45.39 24.70 -5.84
N LYS A 18 -44.12 25.04 -6.10
CA LYS A 18 -43.79 26.15 -7.02
C LYS A 18 -42.52 25.82 -7.80
N PRO A 19 -42.53 25.93 -9.14
CA PRO A 19 -41.33 25.79 -9.95
C PRO A 19 -40.48 27.06 -9.87
N SER A 20 -39.17 26.89 -10.03
CA SER A 20 -38.11 27.92 -10.07
C SER A 20 -37.65 28.50 -8.71
N GLN A 21 -36.49 28.04 -8.24
CA GLN A 21 -35.27 28.85 -8.07
C GLN A 21 -34.21 28.04 -7.31
N SER A 22 -32.96 28.24 -7.72
CA SER A 22 -31.74 27.63 -7.21
C SER A 22 -31.61 27.70 -5.69
N LEU A 23 -31.47 26.55 -5.01
CA LEU A 23 -31.02 26.49 -3.62
C LEU A 23 -29.83 25.55 -3.46
N HIS A 24 -28.73 26.15 -2.98
CA HIS A 24 -27.42 25.57 -2.74
C HIS A 24 -27.43 24.34 -1.82
N VAL A 25 -26.49 23.44 -2.13
CA VAL A 25 -26.12 22.22 -1.41
C VAL A 25 -25.55 22.58 -0.02
N GLY A 26 -26.44 22.78 0.96
CA GLY A 26 -26.06 23.04 2.36
C GLY A 26 -26.94 22.36 3.42
N TRP A 27 -28.11 21.83 3.03
CA TRP A 27 -29.14 21.37 3.99
C TRP A 27 -29.13 19.86 4.32
N LEU A 28 -28.25 19.06 3.69
CA LEU A 28 -28.22 17.60 3.83
C LEU A 28 -27.55 17.06 5.11
N HIS A 29 -26.94 17.90 5.96
CA HIS A 29 -26.22 17.44 7.15
C HIS A 29 -26.99 17.54 8.47
N ARG A 30 -27.84 18.56 8.68
CA ARG A 30 -28.60 18.71 9.95
C ARG A 30 -29.88 17.87 10.00
N GLY A 31 -30.67 17.84 8.93
CA GLY A 31 -31.89 16.99 8.88
C GLY A 31 -31.60 15.48 8.94
N ARG A 32 -30.38 15.06 8.61
CA ARG A 32 -29.95 13.65 8.59
C ARG A 32 -29.68 13.09 9.99
N LEU A 33 -29.27 13.94 10.94
CA LEU A 33 -28.98 13.52 12.32
C LEU A 33 -30.25 13.32 13.14
N ASP A 34 -31.27 14.15 12.94
CA ASP A 34 -32.56 14.00 13.63
C ASP A 34 -33.35 12.79 13.13
N VAL A 35 -33.31 12.50 11.82
CA VAL A 35 -33.89 11.27 11.24
C VAL A 35 -33.17 10.02 11.76
N LEU A 36 -31.84 10.03 11.86
CA LEU A 36 -31.06 8.91 12.42
C LEU A 36 -31.30 8.71 13.92
N ARG A 37 -31.55 9.78 14.69
CA ARG A 37 -31.84 9.71 16.13
C ARG A 37 -33.24 9.14 16.40
N ILE A 38 -34.24 9.59 15.64
CA ILE A 38 -35.62 9.06 15.71
C ILE A 38 -35.64 7.58 15.25
N TRP A 39 -34.89 7.24 14.19
CA TRP A 39 -34.70 5.84 13.73
C TRP A 39 -34.04 4.94 14.78
N GLY A 40 -32.99 5.44 15.44
CA GLY A 40 -32.30 4.69 16.50
C GLY A 40 -33.19 4.40 17.72
N GLN A 41 -34.18 5.27 17.99
CA GLN A 41 -35.13 5.09 19.09
C GLN A 41 -36.25 4.09 18.73
N SER A 42 -36.78 4.12 17.50
CA SER A 42 -37.79 3.15 17.04
C SER A 42 -37.24 1.71 16.96
N ILE A 43 -35.97 1.52 16.56
CA ILE A 43 -35.33 0.19 16.51
C ILE A 43 -35.12 -0.41 17.91
N ARG A 44 -34.82 0.42 18.92
CA ARG A 44 -34.70 -0.03 20.33
C ARG A 44 -36.05 -0.45 20.92
N ALA A 45 -37.14 0.22 20.55
CA ALA A 45 -38.49 -0.17 20.95
C ALA A 45 -38.91 -1.52 20.32
N ILE A 46 -38.58 -1.73 19.04
CA ILE A 46 -38.85 -3.00 18.33
C ILE A 46 -38.00 -4.16 18.88
N HIS A 47 -36.76 -3.91 19.33
CA HIS A 47 -35.93 -4.93 20.00
C HIS A 47 -36.48 -5.32 21.39
N LYS A 48 -37.12 -4.39 22.11
CA LYS A 48 -37.61 -4.59 23.49
C LYS A 48 -39.03 -5.16 23.62
N GLY A 49 -39.74 -5.43 22.52
CA GLY A 49 -40.95 -6.24 22.54
C GLY A 49 -42.10 -5.68 23.39
N THR A 50 -42.24 -4.35 23.47
CA THR A 50 -43.35 -3.72 24.21
C THR A 50 -44.07 -2.70 23.33
N SER A 51 -45.17 -3.13 22.71
CA SER A 51 -46.25 -2.26 22.28
C SER A 51 -47.57 -2.98 22.58
N GLY A 52 -48.35 -2.40 23.49
CA GLY A 52 -49.52 -3.00 24.14
C GLY A 52 -50.80 -3.06 23.30
N ASP A 53 -50.70 -3.37 22.01
CA ASP A 53 -51.84 -3.75 21.17
C ASP A 53 -51.39 -4.90 20.26
N GLY A 54 -52.16 -5.99 20.24
CA GLY A 54 -51.75 -7.36 19.86
C GLY A 54 -51.39 -7.65 18.39
N ILE A 55 -50.60 -6.81 17.73
CA ILE A 55 -49.97 -7.11 16.44
C ILE A 55 -48.46 -6.93 16.58
N ASP A 56 -47.68 -8.03 16.53
CA ASP A 56 -46.22 -7.96 16.51
C ASP A 56 -45.78 -7.17 15.26
N PRO A 57 -45.14 -5.99 15.39
CA PRO A 57 -44.68 -5.20 14.24
C PRO A 57 -43.65 -5.93 13.38
N ARG A 58 -43.08 -7.04 13.88
CA ARG A 58 -42.22 -7.91 13.09
C ARG A 58 -42.98 -8.78 12.12
N SER A 59 -44.29 -9.02 12.28
CA SER A 59 -45.10 -9.97 11.48
C SER A 59 -45.13 -9.63 9.98
N ASN A 60 -45.17 -8.33 9.63
CA ASN A 60 -45.23 -7.82 8.25
C ASN A 60 -43.87 -7.72 7.53
N LEU A 61 -42.76 -8.15 8.14
CA LEU A 61 -41.44 -8.10 7.48
C LEU A 61 -41.34 -9.10 6.32
N ALA A 62 -40.91 -8.62 5.16
CA ALA A 62 -40.55 -9.43 4.00
C ALA A 62 -39.56 -10.53 4.41
N THR A 63 -39.81 -11.76 3.92
CA THR A 63 -38.95 -12.92 4.19
C THR A 63 -38.32 -13.36 2.90
N ILE A 64 -37.03 -13.05 2.73
CA ILE A 64 -36.23 -13.48 1.60
C ILE A 64 -35.89 -14.96 1.81
N SER A 65 -36.60 -15.78 1.06
CA SER A 65 -36.52 -17.24 1.05
C SER A 65 -35.62 -17.74 -0.07
N THR A 66 -35.49 -17.02 -1.20
CA THR A 66 -34.62 -17.35 -2.35
C THR A 66 -34.17 -16.08 -3.08
N LEU A 67 -33.11 -16.20 -3.90
CA LEU A 67 -32.69 -15.17 -4.86
C LEU A 67 -32.83 -15.64 -6.33
N ARG A 68 -33.37 -16.84 -6.53
CA ARG A 68 -33.62 -17.45 -7.83
C ARG A 68 -34.97 -16.98 -8.35
N ARG A 69 -34.99 -16.33 -9.52
CA ARG A 69 -36.21 -15.71 -10.07
C ARG A 69 -37.36 -16.71 -10.24
N GLU A 70 -37.06 -17.95 -10.61
CA GLU A 70 -38.07 -19.00 -10.87
C GLU A 70 -38.76 -19.49 -9.59
N ASN A 71 -38.16 -19.24 -8.42
CA ASN A 71 -38.63 -19.76 -7.14
C ASN A 71 -39.18 -18.66 -6.22
N LEU A 72 -39.31 -17.43 -6.72
CA LEU A 72 -39.83 -16.30 -5.95
C LEU A 72 -41.26 -16.57 -5.49
N GLN A 73 -41.60 -16.05 -4.31
CA GLN A 73 -42.92 -16.16 -3.69
C GLN A 73 -43.40 -14.79 -3.23
N SER A 74 -44.71 -14.62 -3.03
CA SER A 74 -45.25 -13.31 -2.63
C SER A 74 -44.71 -12.79 -1.29
N ARG A 75 -44.19 -13.68 -0.43
CA ARG A 75 -43.52 -13.31 0.83
C ARG A 75 -42.10 -12.75 0.67
N ASP A 76 -41.48 -12.96 -0.49
CA ASP A 76 -40.18 -12.39 -0.85
C ASP A 76 -40.29 -10.92 -1.31
N PHE A 77 -41.52 -10.46 -1.54
CA PHE A 77 -41.80 -9.08 -1.95
C PHE A 77 -41.41 -8.10 -0.86
N ILE A 78 -40.65 -7.07 -1.24
CA ILE A 78 -40.23 -5.98 -0.36
C ILE A 78 -41.01 -4.74 -0.77
N ASP A 79 -41.89 -4.29 0.12
CA ASP A 79 -42.50 -2.97 0.00
C ASP A 79 -41.63 -1.93 0.70
N THR A 80 -41.08 -0.98 -0.07
CA THR A 80 -40.26 0.10 0.48
C THR A 80 -41.05 1.32 0.92
N LYS A 81 -42.38 1.34 0.72
CA LYS A 81 -43.29 2.37 1.25
C LYS A 81 -43.41 2.29 2.77
N GLU A 82 -43.25 1.10 3.35
CA GLU A 82 -43.32 0.94 4.80
C GLU A 82 -42.01 1.33 5.50
N LYS A 83 -42.11 2.03 6.65
CA LYS A 83 -40.96 2.51 7.45
C LYS A 83 -39.98 1.41 7.90
N LEU A 84 -40.38 0.13 7.83
CA LEU A 84 -39.58 -1.04 8.22
C LEU A 84 -38.78 -1.66 7.05
N SER A 85 -38.85 -1.13 5.84
CA SER A 85 -38.29 -1.71 4.61
C SER A 85 -36.77 -1.94 4.57
N SER A 86 -36.01 -1.37 5.52
CA SER A 86 -34.60 -1.68 5.70
C SER A 86 -34.34 -2.99 6.45
N LEU A 87 -35.35 -3.57 7.08
CA LEU A 87 -35.27 -4.83 7.81
C LEU A 87 -35.93 -5.94 6.99
N VAL A 88 -35.16 -6.99 6.70
CA VAL A 88 -35.65 -8.17 5.98
C VAL A 88 -35.35 -9.42 6.80
N ARG A 89 -36.24 -10.40 6.79
CA ARG A 89 -35.94 -11.72 7.36
C ARG A 89 -35.26 -12.57 6.29
N ILE A 90 -34.13 -13.16 6.63
CA ILE A 90 -33.44 -14.12 5.78
C ILE A 90 -33.56 -15.49 6.44
N GLN A 91 -33.99 -16.49 5.68
CA GLN A 91 -34.04 -17.87 6.15
C GLN A 91 -32.62 -18.46 6.14
N LYS A 92 -32.10 -18.87 7.30
CA LYS A 92 -30.83 -19.60 7.43
C LYS A 92 -31.14 -21.09 7.51
N TYR A 93 -30.43 -21.88 6.71
CA TYR A 93 -30.57 -23.32 6.63
C TYR A 93 -29.33 -24.01 7.21
N LYS A 94 -29.48 -25.26 7.66
CA LYS A 94 -28.38 -26.16 8.01
C LYS A 94 -27.88 -26.87 6.75
N ASP A 95 -26.75 -27.57 6.88
CA ASP A 95 -26.12 -28.30 5.77
C ASP A 95 -27.01 -29.44 5.24
N ASP A 96 -27.92 -29.97 6.07
CA ASP A 96 -28.93 -30.97 5.71
C ASP A 96 -30.15 -30.39 4.97
N GLY A 97 -30.16 -29.09 4.67
CA GLY A 97 -31.25 -28.39 4.01
C GLY A 97 -32.44 -28.04 4.91
N SER A 98 -32.43 -28.40 6.19
CA SER A 98 -33.47 -28.00 7.15
C SER A 98 -33.34 -26.53 7.55
N LEU A 99 -34.47 -25.86 7.81
CA LEU A 99 -34.47 -24.48 8.26
C LEU A 99 -33.86 -24.41 9.67
N SER A 100 -32.70 -23.76 9.80
CA SER A 100 -32.01 -23.55 11.08
C SER A 100 -32.72 -22.45 11.90
N ARG A 101 -32.82 -21.24 11.34
CA ARG A 101 -33.44 -20.08 12.00
C ARG A 101 -33.74 -18.97 10.99
N ARG A 102 -34.71 -18.10 11.29
CA ARG A 102 -34.87 -16.82 10.58
C ARG A 102 -33.97 -15.76 11.22
N VAL A 103 -33.07 -15.18 10.44
CA VAL A 103 -32.18 -14.11 10.88
C VAL A 103 -32.72 -12.78 10.38
N LEU A 104 -32.83 -11.80 11.28
CA LEU A 104 -33.17 -10.44 10.88
C LEU A 104 -31.93 -9.77 10.31
N CYS A 105 -32.00 -9.32 9.06
CA CYS A 105 -30.94 -8.62 8.37
C CYS A 105 -31.34 -7.17 8.16
N GLN A 106 -30.53 -6.24 8.65
CA GLN A 106 -30.68 -4.83 8.35
C GLN A 106 -29.87 -4.48 7.09
N LEU A 107 -30.58 -4.15 6.02
CA LEU A 107 -30.00 -3.49 4.86
C LEU A 107 -29.57 -2.08 5.28
N LYS A 108 -28.31 -1.75 5.01
CA LYS A 108 -27.78 -0.41 5.32
C LYS A 108 -28.50 0.62 4.43
N PRO A 109 -28.67 1.89 4.84
CA PRO A 109 -29.49 2.87 4.11
C PRO A 109 -29.10 3.15 2.65
N TYR A 110 -27.84 2.88 2.26
CA TYR A 110 -27.35 3.02 0.89
C TYR A 110 -27.45 1.72 0.08
N LEU A 111 -27.84 0.62 0.73
CA LEU A 111 -28.16 -0.69 0.18
C LEU A 111 -29.67 -0.97 0.28
N THR A 112 -30.49 0.04 0.58
CA THR A 112 -31.93 -0.05 0.46
C THR A 112 -32.34 0.56 -0.88
N PRO A 113 -33.26 -0.07 -1.62
CA PRO A 113 -33.95 0.58 -2.72
C PRO A 113 -34.61 1.90 -2.24
N PRO A 114 -34.80 2.90 -3.11
CA PRO A 114 -35.48 4.14 -2.78
C PRO A 114 -36.85 3.89 -2.15
N LEU A 115 -37.25 4.74 -1.20
CA LEU A 115 -38.60 4.71 -0.64
C LEU A 115 -39.62 4.89 -1.78
N GLU A 116 -40.76 4.22 -1.67
CA GLU A 116 -41.89 4.22 -2.60
C GLU A 116 -41.87 3.20 -3.75
N SER A 117 -40.87 2.32 -3.77
CA SER A 117 -40.81 1.17 -4.70
C SER A 117 -41.33 -0.13 -4.07
N GLY A 118 -41.92 -1.02 -4.86
CA GLY A 118 -42.26 -2.39 -4.45
C GLY A 118 -41.62 -3.38 -5.41
N GLY A 119 -41.04 -4.47 -4.91
CA GLY A 119 -40.34 -5.40 -5.79
C GLY A 119 -39.63 -6.57 -5.13
N PHE A 120 -38.84 -7.27 -5.92
CA PHE A 120 -38.11 -8.47 -5.52
C PHE A 120 -36.60 -8.28 -5.64
N LEU A 121 -35.86 -8.87 -4.70
CA LEU A 121 -34.43 -9.08 -4.85
C LEU A 121 -34.17 -10.36 -5.64
N TYR A 122 -33.24 -10.29 -6.58
CA TYR A 122 -32.83 -11.47 -7.35
C TYR A 122 -31.34 -11.42 -7.69
N PHE A 123 -30.75 -12.59 -7.90
CA PHE A 123 -29.35 -12.70 -8.31
C PHE A 123 -29.24 -12.69 -9.83
N HIS A 124 -28.30 -11.92 -10.35
CA HIS A 124 -28.02 -11.78 -11.77
C HIS A 124 -26.53 -11.91 -12.04
N ILE A 125 -26.17 -12.67 -13.08
CA ILE A 125 -24.81 -12.72 -13.61
C ILE A 125 -24.84 -12.00 -14.97
N PRO A 126 -24.05 -10.92 -15.16
CA PRO A 126 -23.97 -10.24 -16.44
C PRO A 126 -23.58 -11.20 -17.58
N GLN A 127 -24.28 -11.12 -18.70
CA GLN A 127 -24.08 -12.03 -19.84
C GLN A 127 -22.63 -11.97 -20.35
N GLY A 128 -22.04 -13.15 -20.57
CA GLY A 128 -20.67 -13.29 -21.06
C GLY A 128 -19.58 -12.87 -20.06
N LYS A 129 -19.91 -12.68 -18.78
CA LYS A 129 -18.95 -12.32 -17.72
C LYS A 129 -18.74 -13.48 -16.73
N PRO A 130 -17.57 -13.54 -16.06
CA PRO A 130 -17.31 -14.56 -15.04
C PRO A 130 -18.35 -14.55 -13.92
N SER A 131 -18.73 -15.71 -13.39
CA SER A 131 -19.79 -15.82 -12.37
C SER A 131 -19.49 -15.04 -11.08
N ILE A 132 -18.21 -14.79 -10.77
CA ILE A 132 -17.80 -13.95 -9.61
C ILE A 132 -18.27 -12.49 -9.73
N THR A 133 -18.59 -12.04 -10.95
CA THR A 133 -19.18 -10.71 -11.21
C THR A 133 -20.67 -10.63 -10.89
N GLY A 134 -21.25 -11.73 -10.38
CA GLY A 134 -22.65 -11.79 -10.00
C GLY A 134 -23.06 -10.68 -9.04
N GLU A 135 -24.30 -10.26 -9.16
CA GLU A 135 -24.83 -9.09 -8.47
C GLU A 135 -26.28 -9.32 -8.03
N LEU A 136 -26.60 -8.79 -6.86
CA LEU A 136 -27.95 -8.74 -6.33
C LEU A 136 -28.59 -7.49 -6.90
N ARG A 137 -29.70 -7.66 -7.62
CA ARG A 137 -30.48 -6.57 -8.18
C ARG A 137 -31.83 -6.48 -7.49
N PHE A 138 -32.47 -5.32 -7.63
CA PHE A 138 -33.83 -5.10 -7.20
C PHE A 138 -34.70 -4.85 -8.43
N ARG A 139 -35.71 -5.68 -8.63
CA ARG A 139 -36.67 -5.54 -9.71
C ARG A 139 -37.96 -4.97 -9.18
N VAL A 140 -38.33 -3.78 -9.65
CA VAL A 140 -39.59 -3.13 -9.31
C VAL A 140 -40.70 -3.84 -10.07
N THR A 141 -41.73 -4.28 -9.36
CA THR A 141 -42.88 -4.98 -9.93
C THR A 141 -44.19 -4.29 -9.58
N PRO A 142 -45.22 -4.37 -10.44
CA PRO A 142 -46.52 -3.76 -10.16
C PRO A 142 -47.24 -4.38 -8.95
N THR A 143 -46.96 -5.65 -8.66
CA THR A 143 -47.64 -6.41 -7.60
C THR A 143 -46.66 -7.27 -6.81
N SER A 144 -47.12 -7.79 -5.68
CA SER A 144 -46.41 -8.81 -4.90
C SER A 144 -46.54 -10.23 -5.46
N ASN A 145 -47.20 -10.44 -6.61
CA ASN A 145 -47.20 -11.74 -7.29
C ASN A 145 -45.89 -11.92 -8.10
N PRO A 146 -45.10 -12.99 -7.87
CA PRO A 146 -43.94 -13.35 -8.69
C PRO A 146 -44.21 -13.39 -10.20
N ASP A 147 -45.41 -13.74 -10.65
CA ASP A 147 -45.76 -13.75 -12.09
C ASP A 147 -45.67 -12.36 -12.74
N SER A 148 -45.68 -11.30 -11.93
CA SER A 148 -45.48 -9.93 -12.40
C SER A 148 -44.01 -9.55 -12.57
N PHE A 149 -43.07 -10.46 -12.28
CA PHE A 149 -41.63 -10.21 -12.37
C PHE A 149 -41.22 -9.78 -13.77
N ASP A 150 -41.63 -10.51 -14.81
CA ASP A 150 -41.23 -10.20 -16.19
C ASP A 150 -41.80 -8.87 -16.69
N LYS A 151 -42.95 -8.44 -16.14
CA LYS A 151 -43.56 -7.12 -16.42
C LYS A 151 -42.89 -5.96 -15.67
N GLY A 152 -42.02 -6.27 -14.72
CA GLY A 152 -41.26 -5.30 -13.94
C GLY A 152 -40.03 -4.76 -14.67
N TYR A 153 -39.31 -3.87 -14.01
CA TYR A 153 -38.05 -3.32 -14.49
C TYR A 153 -36.99 -3.31 -13.40
N ASP A 154 -35.72 -3.43 -13.78
CA ASP A 154 -34.62 -3.32 -12.82
C ASP A 154 -34.51 -1.87 -12.35
N LEU A 155 -34.47 -1.69 -11.03
CA LEU A 155 -34.28 -0.38 -10.43
C LEU A 155 -32.93 0.21 -10.87
N THR A 156 -32.94 1.44 -11.34
CA THR A 156 -31.74 2.19 -11.71
C THR A 156 -31.41 3.26 -10.68
N ARG A 157 -30.12 3.52 -10.48
CA ARG A 157 -29.61 4.64 -9.72
C ARG A 157 -29.58 5.91 -10.59
N PRO A 158 -29.49 7.11 -9.97
CA PRO A 158 -29.36 8.36 -10.72
C PRO A 158 -28.14 8.44 -11.64
N ASP A 159 -27.13 7.60 -11.42
CA ASP A 159 -25.95 7.48 -12.28
C ASP A 159 -26.14 6.49 -13.45
N GLY A 160 -27.39 6.11 -13.77
CA GLY A 160 -27.72 5.25 -14.90
C GLY A 160 -27.34 3.78 -14.76
N PHE A 161 -26.62 3.40 -13.69
CA PHE A 161 -26.36 1.99 -13.37
C PHE A 161 -27.56 1.36 -12.69
N TYR A 162 -27.76 0.05 -12.88
CA TYR A 162 -28.69 -0.70 -12.06
C TYR A 162 -28.32 -0.57 -10.58
N TRP A 163 -29.34 -0.48 -9.72
CA TRP A 163 -29.17 -0.69 -8.30
C TRP A 163 -28.70 -2.13 -8.10
N ARG A 164 -27.49 -2.26 -7.54
CA ARG A 164 -26.82 -3.55 -7.42
C ARG A 164 -25.94 -3.66 -6.19
N ILE A 165 -25.83 -4.86 -5.65
CA ILE A 165 -24.79 -5.25 -4.69
C ILE A 165 -23.95 -6.35 -5.32
N GLN A 166 -22.65 -6.13 -5.50
CA GLN A 166 -21.75 -7.13 -6.08
C GLN A 166 -21.56 -8.31 -5.12
N LEU A 167 -21.38 -9.54 -5.63
CA LEU A 167 -21.28 -10.79 -4.85
C LEU A 167 -20.32 -10.70 -3.67
N LEU A 168 -19.10 -10.19 -3.87
CA LEU A 168 -18.11 -10.03 -2.79
C LEU A 168 -18.50 -8.96 -1.75
N ALA A 169 -19.41 -8.04 -2.08
CA ALA A 169 -19.93 -7.03 -1.16
C ALA A 169 -21.24 -7.45 -0.46
N MET A 170 -21.81 -8.61 -0.82
CA MET A 170 -23.08 -9.07 -0.26
C MET A 170 -22.94 -9.47 1.21
N PRO A 171 -23.96 -9.22 2.04
CA PRO A 171 -24.04 -9.81 3.38
C PRO A 171 -23.87 -11.33 3.32
N VAL A 172 -23.16 -11.91 4.29
CA VAL A 172 -22.89 -13.36 4.38
C VAL A 172 -24.17 -14.19 4.21
N HIS A 173 -25.25 -13.77 4.85
CA HIS A 173 -26.55 -14.44 4.81
C HIS A 173 -27.16 -14.48 3.40
N MET A 174 -26.94 -13.45 2.58
CA MET A 174 -27.38 -13.43 1.18
C MET A 174 -26.47 -14.29 0.30
N ARG A 175 -25.15 -14.29 0.55
CA ARG A 175 -24.22 -15.20 -0.14
C ARG A 175 -24.57 -16.67 0.10
N HIS A 176 -25.02 -17.02 1.31
CA HIS A 176 -25.50 -18.38 1.59
C HIS A 176 -26.71 -18.76 0.72
N LEU A 177 -27.65 -17.84 0.46
CA LEU A 177 -28.75 -18.11 -0.46
C LEU A 177 -28.24 -18.33 -1.89
N VAL A 178 -27.25 -17.54 -2.35
CA VAL A 178 -26.62 -17.72 -3.67
C VAL A 178 -26.01 -19.11 -3.83
N VAL A 179 -25.28 -19.59 -2.81
CA VAL A 179 -24.66 -20.92 -2.82
C VAL A 179 -25.71 -22.03 -2.71
N ARG A 180 -26.65 -21.91 -1.78
CA ARG A 180 -27.74 -22.88 -1.56
C ARG A 180 -28.59 -23.06 -2.81
N ASP A 181 -28.96 -21.95 -3.45
CA ASP A 181 -29.80 -21.97 -4.65
C ASP A 181 -29.02 -22.36 -5.90
N GLN A 182 -27.73 -22.72 -5.77
CA GLN A 182 -26.85 -23.09 -6.88
C GLN A 182 -26.84 -22.02 -7.99
N LEU A 183 -26.82 -20.75 -7.58
CA LEU A 183 -26.82 -19.61 -8.49
C LEU A 183 -25.40 -19.28 -8.99
N ILE A 184 -24.38 -19.89 -8.40
CA ILE A 184 -22.98 -19.86 -8.83
C ILE A 184 -22.37 -21.28 -8.76
N PRO A 185 -21.34 -21.58 -9.55
CA PRO A 185 -20.60 -22.84 -9.45
C PRO A 185 -19.91 -23.01 -8.08
N PRO A 186 -19.74 -24.25 -7.56
CA PRO A 186 -19.04 -24.51 -6.30
C PRO A 186 -17.62 -23.93 -6.23
N LEU A 187 -16.88 -23.96 -7.35
CA LEU A 187 -15.53 -23.39 -7.43
C LEU A 187 -15.54 -21.87 -7.16
N VAL A 188 -16.56 -21.16 -7.63
CA VAL A 188 -16.71 -19.71 -7.43
C VAL A 188 -17.14 -19.40 -6.00
N ALA A 189 -17.95 -20.27 -5.38
CA ALA A 189 -18.28 -20.19 -3.97
C ALA A 189 -17.01 -20.30 -3.10
N ALA A 190 -16.17 -21.31 -3.37
CA ALA A 190 -14.88 -21.49 -2.70
C ALA A 190 -13.92 -20.31 -2.97
N GLU A 191 -13.94 -19.74 -4.17
CA GLU A 191 -13.16 -18.53 -4.48
C GLU A 191 -13.60 -17.33 -3.64
N CYS A 192 -14.91 -17.12 -3.46
CA CYS A 192 -15.47 -16.04 -2.65
C CYS A 192 -15.05 -16.12 -1.17
N GLU A 193 -14.78 -17.32 -0.65
CA GLU A 193 -14.31 -17.53 0.72
C GLU A 193 -12.85 -17.11 0.93
N ARG A 194 -12.03 -17.08 -0.14
CA ARG A 194 -10.62 -16.65 -0.07
C ARG A 194 -10.46 -15.15 0.20
N TYR A 195 -11.50 -14.35 -0.03
CA TYR A 195 -11.46 -12.91 0.11
C TYR A 195 -11.77 -12.43 1.54
N ASP A 196 -10.84 -11.71 2.16
CA ASP A 196 -11.09 -11.00 3.42
C ASP A 196 -11.88 -9.69 3.19
N VAL A 197 -13.20 -9.84 3.15
CA VAL A 197 -14.15 -8.74 2.95
C VAL A 197 -14.47 -7.95 4.23
N THR A 198 -13.92 -8.37 5.38
CA THR A 198 -14.20 -7.73 6.68
C THR A 198 -13.32 -6.52 6.95
N LYS A 199 -12.06 -6.55 6.48
CA LYS A 199 -11.08 -5.45 6.61
C LYS A 199 -11.32 -4.30 5.64
N THR A 200 -12.22 -4.48 4.68
CA THR A 200 -12.35 -3.61 3.53
C THR A 200 -13.78 -3.05 3.51
N HIS A 201 -13.96 -1.72 3.47
CA HIS A 201 -15.27 -1.08 3.24
C HIS A 201 -15.75 -1.29 1.78
N VAL A 202 -15.69 -2.54 1.27
CA VAL A 202 -15.90 -2.93 -0.13
C VAL A 202 -17.29 -2.54 -0.61
N TRP A 203 -18.28 -2.67 0.26
CA TRP A 203 -19.69 -2.40 -0.03
C TRP A 203 -20.00 -0.96 -0.47
N ARG A 204 -19.05 -0.02 -0.40
CA ARG A 204 -19.22 1.37 -0.88
C ARG A 204 -18.53 1.67 -2.21
N LYS A 205 -17.73 0.76 -2.75
CA LYS A 205 -16.85 1.03 -3.91
C LYS A 205 -17.05 -0.02 -5.00
N PRO A 206 -16.94 0.36 -6.29
CA PRO A 206 -16.97 -0.61 -7.39
C PRO A 206 -15.83 -1.61 -7.25
N ILE A 207 -16.13 -2.90 -7.41
CA ILE A 207 -15.13 -3.97 -7.44
C ILE A 207 -14.91 -4.31 -8.91
N LEU A 208 -13.64 -4.34 -9.32
CA LEU A 208 -13.28 -4.72 -10.68
C LEU A 208 -12.72 -6.13 -10.63
N HIS A 209 -13.27 -7.05 -11.42
CA HIS A 209 -12.80 -8.44 -11.52
C HIS A 209 -11.91 -8.66 -12.75
N TYR A 210 -11.95 -7.72 -13.70
CA TYR A 210 -11.13 -7.69 -14.91
C TYR A 210 -10.88 -6.22 -15.29
N LEU A 211 -9.82 -5.98 -16.07
CA LEU A 211 -9.34 -4.64 -16.39
C LEU A 211 -10.41 -3.78 -17.08
N GLU A 212 -11.04 -4.31 -18.13
CA GLU A 212 -12.01 -3.58 -18.96
C GLU A 212 -13.41 -3.47 -18.32
N GLN A 213 -13.55 -3.80 -17.04
CA GLN A 213 -14.84 -3.75 -16.37
C GLN A 213 -15.34 -2.29 -16.25
N PRO A 214 -16.57 -1.98 -16.72
CA PRO A 214 -17.08 -0.62 -16.66
C PRO A 214 -17.33 -0.13 -15.23
N PHE A 215 -17.02 1.14 -14.99
CA PHE A 215 -17.25 1.85 -13.74
C PHE A 215 -17.77 3.27 -13.95
N PHE A 216 -18.43 3.82 -12.92
CA PHE A 216 -18.93 5.18 -12.92
C PHE A 216 -17.79 6.18 -12.70
N LEU A 217 -17.75 7.22 -13.52
CA LEU A 217 -16.83 8.35 -13.43
C LEU A 217 -17.62 9.65 -13.37
N ASP A 218 -17.60 10.31 -12.21
CA ASP A 218 -18.09 11.68 -12.03
C ASP A 218 -16.91 12.63 -12.25
N PHE A 219 -17.02 13.55 -13.23
CA PHE A 219 -15.92 14.45 -13.60
C PHE A 219 -15.59 15.46 -12.49
N GLN A 220 -16.53 15.76 -11.60
CA GLN A 220 -16.34 16.69 -10.48
C GLN A 220 -15.78 16.01 -9.23
N ALA A 221 -15.89 14.69 -9.11
CA ALA A 221 -15.41 13.94 -7.95
C ALA A 221 -13.91 14.22 -7.71
N ARG A 222 -13.49 14.39 -6.45
CA ARG A 222 -12.08 14.69 -6.14
C ARG A 222 -11.14 13.50 -6.35
N ILE A 223 -11.64 12.29 -6.06
CA ILE A 223 -10.87 11.05 -6.06
C ILE A 223 -11.64 9.99 -6.84
N LEU A 224 -10.96 9.29 -7.75
CA LEU A 224 -11.43 8.03 -8.29
C LEU A 224 -11.02 6.89 -7.34
N SER A 225 -12.00 6.15 -6.82
CA SER A 225 -11.79 5.11 -5.82
C SER A 225 -12.46 3.81 -6.24
N LEU A 226 -11.64 2.78 -6.49
CA LEU A 226 -12.04 1.48 -7.05
C LEU A 226 -11.37 0.34 -6.28
N ARG A 227 -11.92 -0.87 -6.41
CA ARG A 227 -11.45 -2.09 -5.73
C ARG A 227 -11.13 -3.20 -6.73
N PRO A 228 -9.92 -3.25 -7.30
CA PRO A 228 -9.48 -4.40 -8.10
C PRO A 228 -9.48 -5.66 -7.25
N ALA A 229 -10.05 -6.74 -7.78
CA ALA A 229 -10.16 -8.03 -7.14
C ALA A 229 -9.73 -9.14 -8.10
N HIS A 230 -8.73 -9.92 -7.71
CA HIS A 230 -8.27 -11.07 -8.48
C HIS A 230 -7.56 -12.07 -7.56
N ASN A 231 -7.74 -13.36 -7.81
CA ASN A 231 -7.09 -14.47 -7.08
C ASN A 231 -7.19 -14.42 -5.53
N GLY A 232 -8.29 -13.91 -4.95
CA GLY A 232 -8.46 -13.84 -3.49
C GLY A 232 -7.96 -12.54 -2.84
N GLU A 233 -7.42 -11.59 -3.62
CA GLU A 233 -6.96 -10.29 -3.11
C GLU A 233 -7.89 -9.16 -3.58
N ILE A 234 -8.23 -8.25 -2.66
CA ILE A 234 -8.95 -7.00 -2.98
C ILE A 234 -8.04 -5.83 -2.65
N LEU A 235 -7.50 -5.19 -3.69
CA LEU A 235 -6.65 -4.02 -3.54
C LEU A 235 -7.47 -2.73 -3.58
N LYS A 236 -6.79 -1.60 -3.40
CA LYS A 236 -7.41 -0.27 -3.40
C LYS A 236 -6.74 0.59 -4.46
N ILE A 237 -7.55 1.19 -5.32
CA ILE A 237 -7.15 2.31 -6.16
C ILE A 237 -7.74 3.56 -5.53
N ASN A 238 -6.91 4.55 -5.27
CA ASN A 238 -7.30 5.83 -4.68
C ASN A 238 -6.48 6.93 -5.34
N ILE A 239 -6.94 7.40 -6.50
CA ILE A 239 -6.20 8.35 -7.31
C ILE A 239 -6.93 9.69 -7.38
N HIS A 240 -6.19 10.78 -7.56
CA HIS A 240 -6.82 12.03 -7.96
C HIS A 240 -7.62 11.78 -9.23
N ASN A 241 -8.85 12.30 -9.28
CA ASN A 241 -9.71 12.07 -10.43
C ASN A 241 -9.00 12.49 -11.72
N PRO A 242 -8.77 11.56 -12.66
CA PRO A 242 -8.00 11.84 -13.87
C PRO A 242 -8.58 12.95 -14.75
N ALA A 243 -9.86 13.28 -14.58
CA ALA A 243 -10.56 14.37 -15.27
C ALA A 243 -10.32 15.77 -14.64
N ARG A 244 -9.49 15.88 -13.60
CA ARG A 244 -9.17 17.15 -12.94
C ARG A 244 -7.81 17.67 -13.36
N ASP A 245 -7.70 19.00 -13.45
CA ASP A 245 -6.45 19.66 -13.77
C ASP A 245 -5.55 19.71 -12.54
N LEU A 246 -4.45 18.95 -12.59
CA LEU A 246 -3.50 18.86 -11.49
C LEU A 246 -2.45 19.98 -11.47
N ARG A 247 -2.37 20.80 -12.53
CA ARG A 247 -1.44 21.95 -12.60
C ARG A 247 -1.92 23.10 -11.72
N LEU A 248 -3.23 23.22 -11.56
CA LEU A 248 -3.88 24.33 -10.86
C LEU A 248 -4.03 24.06 -9.37
N SER A 249 -3.91 25.12 -8.56
CA SER A 249 -4.12 25.06 -7.12
C SER A 249 -5.54 24.57 -6.78
N ARG A 250 -5.67 23.72 -5.75
CA ARG A 250 -6.93 23.02 -5.36
C ARG A 250 -7.48 22.03 -6.40
N TYR A 251 -6.75 21.79 -7.49
CA TYR A 251 -7.06 20.80 -8.52
C TYR A 251 -8.49 20.91 -9.06
N PRO A 252 -8.95 22.04 -9.62
CA PRO A 252 -10.34 22.21 -10.02
C PRO A 252 -10.76 21.16 -11.06
N ALA A 253 -12.07 20.85 -11.09
CA ALA A 253 -12.65 20.04 -12.16
C ALA A 253 -13.06 21.01 -13.29
N PRO A 254 -12.41 20.95 -14.47
CA PRO A 254 -12.75 21.83 -15.58
C PRO A 254 -14.16 21.58 -16.09
N TYR A 255 -14.65 20.35 -16.03
CA TYR A 255 -15.97 19.97 -16.52
C TYR A 255 -16.86 19.41 -15.39
N LYS A 256 -18.16 19.67 -15.48
CA LYS A 256 -19.20 18.85 -14.84
C LYS A 256 -19.73 17.80 -15.81
N GLY A 257 -20.48 16.85 -15.27
CA GLY A 257 -21.02 15.72 -15.99
C GLY A 257 -20.50 14.39 -15.43
N SER A 258 -20.96 13.30 -16.03
CA SER A 258 -20.56 11.96 -15.60
C SER A 258 -20.64 10.96 -16.75
N ALA A 259 -19.93 9.87 -16.61
CA ALA A 259 -19.79 8.85 -17.62
C ALA A 259 -19.69 7.43 -17.05
N VAL A 260 -19.98 6.45 -17.89
CA VAL A 260 -19.44 5.10 -17.79
C VAL A 260 -18.07 5.12 -18.43
N ALA A 261 -17.05 4.74 -17.67
CA ALA A 261 -15.68 4.60 -18.14
C ALA A 261 -15.19 3.16 -17.94
N ARG A 262 -14.09 2.80 -18.62
CA ARG A 262 -13.37 1.55 -18.37
C ARG A 262 -11.87 1.78 -18.49
N PHE A 263 -11.09 0.87 -17.90
CA PHE A 263 -9.66 0.81 -18.18
C PHE A 263 -9.38 0.02 -19.45
N GLU A 264 -8.30 0.36 -20.13
CA GLU A 264 -7.79 -0.37 -21.29
C GLU A 264 -6.27 -0.45 -21.23
N LEU A 265 -5.69 -1.49 -21.83
CA LEU A 265 -4.26 -1.52 -22.08
C LEU A 265 -3.89 -0.43 -23.07
N SER A 266 -2.84 0.32 -22.79
CA SER A 266 -2.35 1.33 -23.72
C SER A 266 -1.73 0.67 -24.94
N THR A 267 -2.17 1.09 -26.12
CA THR A 267 -1.62 0.67 -27.41
C THR A 267 -0.61 1.67 -27.98
N LEU A 268 -0.18 2.66 -27.18
CA LEU A 268 0.78 3.66 -27.62
C LEU A 268 2.17 3.03 -27.81
N PRO A 269 2.92 3.38 -28.89
CA PRO A 269 4.23 2.80 -29.16
C PRO A 269 5.24 2.97 -28.01
N GLU A 270 5.23 4.11 -27.33
CA GLU A 270 6.08 4.38 -26.16
C GLU A 270 5.76 3.49 -24.95
N HIS A 271 4.61 2.81 -24.97
CA HIS A 271 4.18 1.88 -23.94
C HIS A 271 4.36 0.41 -24.37
N ALA A 272 4.99 0.14 -25.51
CA ALA A 272 5.25 -1.22 -25.95
C ALA A 272 6.05 -1.99 -24.90
N GLY A 273 5.54 -3.16 -24.49
CA GLY A 273 6.13 -3.98 -23.42
C GLY A 273 5.92 -3.43 -22.00
N ALA A 274 5.33 -2.25 -21.84
CA ALA A 274 4.96 -1.69 -20.55
C ALA A 274 3.45 -1.90 -20.30
N ASN A 275 3.09 -2.46 -19.15
CA ASN A 275 1.70 -2.69 -18.73
C ASN A 275 0.99 -1.37 -18.36
N ARG A 276 0.90 -0.42 -19.30
CA ARG A 276 0.32 0.91 -19.10
C ARG A 276 -1.18 0.88 -19.31
N VAL A 277 -1.91 1.60 -18.47
CA VAL A 277 -3.38 1.62 -18.50
C VAL A 277 -3.89 3.00 -18.87
N VAL A 278 -4.86 3.07 -19.77
CA VAL A 278 -5.59 4.30 -20.12
C VAL A 278 -7.05 4.19 -19.70
N ILE A 279 -7.77 5.31 -19.72
CA ILE A 279 -9.20 5.37 -19.36
C ILE A 279 -10.00 5.75 -20.60
N ARG A 280 -10.90 4.87 -21.04
CA ARG A 280 -11.87 5.16 -22.10
C ARG A 280 -13.20 5.60 -21.51
N ILE A 281 -13.78 6.65 -22.09
CA ILE A 281 -15.15 7.06 -21.87
C ILE A 281 -16.03 6.19 -22.76
N VAL A 282 -16.81 5.28 -22.16
CA VAL A 282 -17.67 4.35 -22.90
C VAL A 282 -18.99 5.02 -23.27
N LYS A 283 -19.58 5.77 -22.33
CA LYS A 283 -20.87 6.43 -22.50
C LYS A 283 -21.00 7.62 -21.56
N LEU A 284 -21.49 8.75 -22.03
CA LEU A 284 -21.85 9.90 -21.21
C LEU A 284 -23.24 9.66 -20.59
N LEU A 285 -23.35 9.96 -19.30
CA LEU A 285 -24.58 9.80 -18.53
C LEU A 285 -25.25 11.15 -18.26
N GLN A 286 -24.44 12.19 -18.10
CA GLN A 286 -24.86 13.57 -17.98
C GLN A 286 -24.06 14.41 -18.98
N PRO A 287 -24.66 15.47 -19.55
CA PRO A 287 -23.96 16.39 -20.44
C PRO A 287 -22.68 16.92 -19.81
N VAL A 288 -21.66 17.05 -20.65
CA VAL A 288 -20.39 17.66 -20.26
C VAL A 288 -20.52 19.17 -20.42
N GLU A 289 -20.26 19.91 -19.35
CA GLU A 289 -20.31 21.37 -19.38
C GLU A 289 -19.05 21.94 -18.72
N LEU A 290 -18.44 22.92 -19.38
CA LEU A 290 -17.27 23.63 -18.87
C LEU A 290 -17.65 24.51 -17.68
N LEU A 291 -16.90 24.38 -16.58
CA LEU A 291 -17.10 25.14 -15.34
C LEU A 291 -16.09 26.27 -15.15
N ILE A 292 -14.93 26.18 -15.81
CA ILE A 292 -13.86 27.16 -15.67
C ILE A 292 -13.94 28.10 -16.88
N PRO A 293 -14.24 29.40 -16.68
CA PRO A 293 -14.18 30.39 -17.75
C PRO A 293 -12.77 30.46 -18.34
N ASP A 294 -12.67 30.61 -19.65
CA ASP A 294 -11.40 30.74 -20.40
C ASP A 294 -10.39 29.62 -20.10
N TYR A 295 -10.88 28.40 -19.86
CA TYR A 295 -10.03 27.25 -19.61
C TYR A 295 -9.16 26.94 -20.83
N ASP A 296 -7.86 26.73 -20.60
CA ASP A 296 -6.84 26.51 -21.64
C ASP A 296 -6.95 25.15 -22.35
N GLY A 297 -7.96 24.34 -22.02
CA GLY A 297 -8.21 23.05 -22.64
C GLY A 297 -7.16 21.98 -22.32
N TYR A 298 -6.37 22.16 -21.25
CA TYR A 298 -5.35 21.18 -20.90
C TYR A 298 -5.92 19.79 -20.61
N ILE A 299 -7.01 19.68 -19.85
CA ILE A 299 -7.83 18.47 -19.86
C ILE A 299 -8.78 18.58 -21.05
N GLU A 300 -8.67 17.65 -21.99
CA GLU A 300 -9.57 17.62 -23.13
C GLU A 300 -10.99 17.30 -22.67
N GLN A 301 -11.99 17.90 -23.33
CA GLN A 301 -13.38 17.65 -23.03
C GLN A 301 -13.69 16.14 -23.16
N PRO A 302 -14.24 15.48 -22.13
CA PRO A 302 -14.61 14.07 -22.24
C PRO A 302 -15.69 13.84 -23.31
N GLU A 303 -15.46 12.86 -24.19
CA GLU A 303 -16.38 12.52 -25.28
C GLU A 303 -16.66 11.01 -25.30
N GLU A 304 -17.84 10.61 -25.77
CA GLU A 304 -18.16 9.18 -25.91
C GLU A 304 -17.19 8.50 -26.88
N GLY A 305 -16.67 7.34 -26.47
CA GLY A 305 -15.72 6.56 -27.25
C GLY A 305 -14.27 7.05 -27.16
N SER A 306 -13.99 8.26 -26.66
CA SER A 306 -12.62 8.79 -26.60
C SER A 306 -11.86 8.32 -25.35
N LEU A 307 -10.53 8.38 -25.43
CA LEU A 307 -9.68 8.25 -24.25
C LEU A 307 -9.66 9.59 -23.52
N LEU A 308 -9.73 9.53 -22.19
CA LEU A 308 -9.50 10.72 -21.38
C LEU A 308 -8.06 11.20 -21.63
N ALA A 309 -7.88 12.45 -22.05
CA ALA A 309 -6.60 12.97 -22.53
C ALA A 309 -6.26 14.33 -21.91
N THR A 310 -4.97 14.65 -21.96
CA THR A 310 -4.44 15.97 -21.64
C THR A 310 -3.57 16.50 -22.76
N ARG A 311 -3.47 17.81 -22.90
CA ARG A 311 -2.53 18.46 -23.79
C ARG A 311 -1.16 18.55 -23.12
N ASP A 312 -0.09 18.20 -23.82
CA ASP A 312 1.26 18.41 -23.31
C ASP A 312 1.73 19.87 -23.52
N SER A 313 2.99 20.16 -23.18
CA SER A 313 3.56 21.51 -23.34
C SER A 313 3.64 21.97 -24.81
N ALA A 314 3.57 21.06 -25.77
CA ALA A 314 3.50 21.37 -27.20
C ALA A 314 2.05 21.50 -27.70
N GLY A 315 1.06 21.28 -26.83
CA GLY A 315 -0.37 21.31 -27.17
C GLY A 315 -0.91 20.00 -27.75
N GLU A 316 -0.08 18.96 -27.86
CA GLU A 316 -0.49 17.66 -28.41
C GLU A 316 -1.32 16.87 -27.41
N LEU A 317 -2.35 16.18 -27.91
CA LEU A 317 -3.20 15.33 -27.09
C LEU A 317 -2.49 14.03 -26.69
N ARG A 318 -2.38 13.81 -25.39
CA ARG A 318 -1.80 12.62 -24.76
C ARG A 318 -2.83 11.93 -23.86
N PRO A 319 -3.12 10.65 -24.09
CA PRO A 319 -4.00 9.89 -23.20
C PRO A 319 -3.50 9.88 -21.76
N ARG A 320 -4.44 10.04 -20.82
CA ARG A 320 -4.17 9.92 -19.39
C ARG A 320 -3.76 8.49 -19.08
N THR A 321 -2.47 8.33 -18.83
CA THR A 321 -1.86 7.04 -18.60
C THR A 321 -1.62 6.82 -17.12
N LEU A 322 -2.01 5.65 -16.64
CA LEU A 322 -1.76 5.16 -15.30
C LEU A 322 -0.68 4.09 -15.38
N ASP A 323 0.23 4.15 -14.41
CA ASP A 323 1.20 3.11 -14.14
C ASP A 323 0.65 2.17 -13.06
N PRO A 324 0.33 0.90 -13.35
CA PRO A 324 -0.07 -0.06 -12.33
C PRO A 324 1.03 -0.40 -11.31
N TRP A 325 2.28 0.02 -11.54
CA TRP A 325 3.42 -0.37 -10.72
C TRP A 325 3.99 0.78 -9.90
N ARG A 326 3.88 2.02 -10.41
CA ARG A 326 4.41 3.23 -9.76
C ARG A 326 3.39 3.84 -8.80
N ASN A 327 3.80 4.06 -7.55
CA ASN A 327 2.92 4.61 -6.51
C ASN A 327 2.69 6.13 -6.60
N GLU A 328 3.10 6.78 -7.69
CA GLU A 328 2.99 8.23 -7.86
C GLU A 328 1.55 8.72 -7.93
N VAL A 329 0.63 7.85 -8.35
CA VAL A 329 -0.78 8.22 -8.56
C VAL A 329 -1.73 7.43 -7.66
N GLY A 330 -1.27 6.42 -6.90
CA GLY A 330 -2.13 5.52 -6.11
C GLY A 330 -2.85 4.45 -6.95
N SER A 331 -2.35 4.20 -8.17
CA SER A 331 -2.85 3.25 -9.17
C SER A 331 -2.35 1.81 -8.99
N VAL A 332 -1.50 1.57 -7.99
CA VAL A 332 -0.80 0.29 -7.77
C VAL A 332 -1.75 -0.91 -7.66
N GLY A 333 -2.99 -0.71 -7.22
CA GLY A 333 -3.99 -1.77 -7.16
C GLY A 333 -4.37 -2.38 -8.51
N LEU A 334 -4.12 -1.70 -9.63
CA LEU A 334 -4.40 -2.22 -10.98
C LEU A 334 -3.52 -3.41 -11.36
N ASN A 335 -2.37 -3.56 -10.71
CA ASN A 335 -1.42 -4.62 -11.02
C ASN A 335 -1.97 -6.04 -10.82
N VAL A 336 -3.07 -6.18 -10.09
CA VAL A 336 -3.76 -7.45 -9.85
C VAL A 336 -4.28 -8.10 -11.15
N PHE A 337 -4.45 -7.33 -12.23
CA PHE A 337 -4.95 -7.82 -13.52
C PHE A 337 -3.87 -8.22 -14.51
N PHE A 338 -2.58 -8.12 -14.14
CA PHE A 338 -1.46 -8.37 -15.03
C PHE A 338 -0.75 -9.67 -14.62
N PRO A 339 -1.03 -10.80 -15.30
CA PRO A 339 -0.39 -12.07 -15.01
C PRO A 339 1.12 -12.01 -15.32
N GLY A 340 1.95 -12.59 -14.44
CA GLY A 340 3.41 -12.60 -14.54
C GLY A 340 4.12 -11.82 -13.42
N GLU A 341 3.66 -10.61 -13.11
CA GLU A 341 4.29 -9.74 -12.09
C GLU A 341 3.53 -9.70 -10.75
N HIS A 342 2.22 -9.98 -10.75
CA HIS A 342 1.45 -10.19 -9.51
C HIS A 342 1.92 -11.43 -8.74
N ASP A 343 2.39 -12.45 -9.46
CA ASP A 343 3.05 -13.61 -8.87
C ASP A 343 4.36 -13.24 -8.17
N LEU A 344 5.05 -12.16 -8.57
CA LEU A 344 6.30 -11.71 -7.95
C LEU A 344 6.06 -11.14 -6.54
N ARG A 345 4.97 -10.39 -6.34
CA ARG A 345 4.55 -9.96 -4.98
C ARG A 345 4.09 -11.13 -4.12
N ARG A 346 3.47 -12.16 -4.71
CA ARG A 346 3.17 -13.42 -4.01
C ARG A 346 4.43 -14.20 -3.66
N ARG A 347 5.44 -14.20 -4.53
CA ARG A 347 6.74 -14.83 -4.27
C ARG A 347 7.47 -14.14 -3.12
N ASN A 348 7.38 -12.82 -2.98
CA ASN A 348 7.91 -12.11 -1.81
C ASN A 348 7.12 -12.38 -0.51
N ASN A 349 5.83 -12.69 -0.61
CA ASN A 349 5.02 -13.17 0.52
C ASN A 349 5.27 -14.65 0.86
N ARG A 350 6.15 -15.37 0.13
CA ARG A 350 6.55 -16.72 0.49
C ARG A 350 7.40 -16.67 1.76
N VAL A 351 7.33 -17.78 2.47
CA VAL A 351 8.01 -17.97 3.73
C VAL A 351 9.50 -18.18 3.44
N ILE A 352 10.35 -17.28 3.93
CA ILE A 352 11.80 -17.44 3.90
C ILE A 352 12.17 -18.63 4.78
N SER A 353 12.76 -19.64 4.14
CA SER A 353 13.14 -20.92 4.73
C SER A 353 14.55 -20.91 5.32
N SER A 354 15.47 -20.09 4.83
CA SER A 354 16.76 -19.85 5.50
C SER A 354 17.35 -18.47 5.20
N LEU A 355 18.17 -17.97 6.13
CA LEU A 355 19.03 -16.79 5.95
C LEU A 355 20.52 -17.16 5.84
N ASP A 356 20.86 -18.45 5.86
CA ASP A 356 22.23 -18.96 5.68
C ASP A 356 22.50 -19.13 4.17
N PRO A 357 23.49 -18.43 3.59
CA PRO A 357 23.90 -18.60 2.19
C PRO A 357 24.12 -20.06 1.75
N GLY A 358 24.51 -20.95 2.65
CA GLY A 358 24.71 -22.37 2.36
C GLY A 358 23.44 -23.21 2.38
N ARG A 359 22.31 -22.67 2.85
CA ARG A 359 21.04 -23.39 3.03
C ARG A 359 19.86 -22.77 2.29
N ILE A 360 20.04 -21.62 1.64
CA ILE A 360 19.02 -20.97 0.82
C ILE A 360 18.44 -21.92 -0.23
N GLN A 361 17.13 -21.84 -0.42
CA GLN A 361 16.37 -22.67 -1.34
C GLN A 361 15.73 -21.82 -2.44
N ALA A 362 15.32 -22.45 -3.54
CA ALA A 362 14.61 -21.75 -4.62
C ALA A 362 13.28 -21.14 -4.15
N SER A 363 12.73 -21.60 -3.02
CA SER A 363 11.56 -20.99 -2.38
C SER A 363 11.84 -19.62 -1.75
N ASP A 364 13.09 -19.32 -1.42
CA ASP A 364 13.52 -18.11 -0.71
C ASP A 364 13.77 -16.92 -1.64
N VAL A 365 13.59 -17.14 -2.94
CA VAL A 365 13.81 -16.11 -3.95
C VAL A 365 12.85 -14.94 -3.78
N LEU A 366 13.43 -13.76 -3.74
CA LEU A 366 12.76 -12.48 -3.74
C LEU A 366 12.85 -11.87 -5.14
N HIS A 367 11.77 -11.21 -5.53
CA HIS A 367 11.64 -10.55 -6.82
C HIS A 367 11.48 -9.06 -6.59
N LEU A 368 12.41 -8.27 -7.13
CA LEU A 368 12.42 -6.82 -6.98
C LEU A 368 11.85 -6.16 -8.22
N VAL A 369 10.96 -5.19 -8.01
CA VAL A 369 10.33 -4.40 -9.07
C VAL A 369 10.89 -2.97 -9.02
N GLU A 370 11.02 -2.34 -10.20
CA GLU A 370 11.70 -1.06 -10.48
C GLU A 370 11.32 0.13 -9.55
N SER A 371 10.18 0.06 -8.86
CA SER A 371 9.72 1.12 -7.93
C SER A 371 9.45 0.65 -6.49
N GLN A 372 9.93 -0.52 -6.09
CA GLN A 372 9.66 -1.08 -4.76
C GLN A 372 10.51 -0.37 -3.69
N ARG A 373 9.83 0.25 -2.71
CA ARG A 373 10.46 0.90 -1.54
C ARG A 373 10.44 0.05 -0.27
N GLU A 374 9.53 -0.89 -0.25
CA GLU A 374 9.25 -1.73 0.91
C GLU A 374 9.00 -3.14 0.39
N LEU A 375 9.78 -4.09 0.88
CA LEU A 375 9.64 -5.50 0.64
C LEU A 375 8.94 -6.10 1.85
N ILE A 376 7.76 -6.67 1.66
CA ILE A 376 7.07 -7.42 2.72
C ILE A 376 7.44 -8.89 2.53
N ILE A 377 8.22 -9.43 3.47
CA ILE A 377 8.60 -10.85 3.49
C ILE A 377 7.76 -11.60 4.51
N SER A 378 7.51 -12.89 4.28
CA SER A 378 7.02 -13.79 5.32
C SER A 378 8.19 -14.60 5.87
N VAL A 379 8.31 -14.74 7.19
CA VAL A 379 9.37 -15.55 7.80
C VAL A 379 8.73 -16.76 8.49
N GLN A 380 9.34 -17.94 8.36
CA GLN A 380 8.88 -19.13 9.07
C GLN A 380 9.17 -18.95 10.56
N THR A 381 8.13 -18.78 11.36
CA THR A 381 8.13 -19.00 12.80
C THR A 381 7.00 -19.99 13.13
N ASP A 382 6.54 -20.10 14.38
CA ASP A 382 5.38 -20.95 14.72
C ASP A 382 4.11 -20.56 13.93
N THR A 383 4.01 -19.29 13.50
CA THR A 383 3.01 -18.81 12.55
C THR A 383 3.67 -17.88 11.51
N PRO A 384 3.40 -18.02 10.19
CA PRO A 384 4.01 -17.17 9.18
C PRO A 384 3.75 -15.68 9.46
N THR A 385 4.81 -14.95 9.83
CA THR A 385 4.71 -13.54 10.23
C THR A 385 5.31 -12.65 9.15
N LYS A 386 4.60 -11.57 8.81
CA LYS A 386 5.03 -10.61 7.79
C LYS A 386 5.95 -9.56 8.38
N VAL A 387 7.11 -9.38 7.77
CA VAL A 387 8.12 -8.39 8.16
C VAL A 387 8.32 -7.39 7.02
N PRO A 388 8.06 -6.09 7.23
CA PRO A 388 8.38 -5.06 6.25
C PRO A 388 9.87 -4.71 6.28
N LEU A 389 10.52 -4.73 5.13
CA LEU A 389 11.91 -4.31 4.94
C LEU A 389 11.97 -3.10 4.02
N ARG A 390 12.60 -2.02 4.48
CA ARG A 390 12.83 -0.84 3.65
C ARG A 390 14.06 -1.06 2.77
N ILE A 391 13.86 -1.02 1.46
CA ILE A 391 14.92 -1.13 0.47
C ILE A 391 15.11 0.21 -0.28
N PRO A 392 16.33 0.50 -0.76
CA PRO A 392 16.64 1.67 -1.56
C PRO A 392 15.72 1.79 -2.78
N ARG A 393 15.44 3.03 -3.19
CA ARG A 393 14.82 3.25 -4.50
C ARG A 393 15.85 2.90 -5.56
N LEU A 394 15.54 1.95 -6.42
CA LEU A 394 16.32 1.69 -7.62
C LEU A 394 16.10 2.88 -8.58
N PRO A 395 17.16 3.60 -9.03
CA PRO A 395 17.00 4.74 -9.93
C PRO A 395 16.44 4.33 -11.30
N LEU A 396 15.53 5.15 -11.86
CA LEU A 396 14.95 4.95 -13.20
C LEU A 396 16.00 4.98 -14.33
N ASP A 397 17.11 5.69 -14.10
CA ASP A 397 18.17 5.92 -15.09
C ASP A 397 19.46 5.14 -14.78
N HIS A 398 19.39 4.07 -13.98
CA HIS A 398 20.57 3.26 -13.69
C HIS A 398 21.06 2.54 -14.98
N PRO A 399 22.34 2.67 -15.38
CA PRO A 399 22.83 2.13 -16.64
C PRO A 399 22.80 0.59 -16.69
N ASP A 400 22.81 -0.05 -15.52
CA ASP A 400 22.65 -1.49 -15.43
C ASP A 400 21.17 -1.91 -15.63
N ARG A 401 20.83 -2.24 -16.88
CA ARG A 401 19.51 -2.77 -17.29
C ARG A 401 19.08 -4.03 -16.52
N ARG A 402 19.98 -4.68 -15.78
CA ARG A 402 19.73 -5.88 -14.97
C ARG A 402 18.78 -5.69 -13.78
N VAL A 403 18.51 -4.43 -13.40
CA VAL A 403 17.68 -4.07 -12.24
C VAL A 403 16.16 -4.11 -12.52
N ARG A 404 15.75 -4.22 -13.80
CA ARG A 404 14.35 -4.45 -14.17
C ARG A 404 13.99 -5.90 -13.86
N ASN A 405 13.11 -6.12 -12.88
CA ASN A 405 12.63 -7.45 -12.50
C ASN A 405 13.74 -8.42 -12.06
N SER A 406 14.63 -7.97 -11.17
CA SER A 406 15.73 -8.79 -10.64
C SER A 406 15.28 -9.80 -9.58
N TYR A 407 16.00 -10.90 -9.52
CA TYR A 407 15.91 -11.89 -8.44
C TYR A 407 16.91 -11.55 -7.34
N GLY A 408 16.62 -11.95 -6.11
CA GLY A 408 17.60 -11.89 -5.04
C GLY A 408 17.26 -12.73 -3.83
N PHE A 409 18.24 -12.90 -2.95
CA PHE A 409 18.13 -13.69 -1.74
C PHE A 409 18.57 -12.85 -0.53
N LEU A 410 17.74 -12.84 0.51
CA LEU A 410 18.18 -12.30 1.80
C LEU A 410 19.11 -13.29 2.46
N TYR A 411 20.20 -12.78 3.02
CA TYR A 411 21.16 -13.61 3.72
C TYR A 411 21.83 -12.85 4.85
N TYR A 412 22.25 -13.59 5.85
CA TYR A 412 23.05 -13.06 6.94
C TYR A 412 24.54 -13.09 6.57
N HIS A 413 25.20 -11.96 6.77
CA HIS A 413 26.63 -11.80 6.56
C HIS A 413 27.30 -11.41 7.89
N LYS A 414 28.35 -12.13 8.26
CA LYS A 414 29.26 -11.75 9.34
C LYS A 414 30.62 -11.41 8.73
N PRO A 415 31.12 -10.18 8.85
CA PRO A 415 32.48 -9.84 8.45
C PRO A 415 33.49 -10.66 9.27
N SER A 416 34.41 -11.36 8.61
CA SER A 416 35.29 -12.36 9.24
C SER A 416 36.18 -11.82 10.37
N ASN A 417 36.56 -10.54 10.30
CA ASN A 417 37.49 -9.90 11.23
C ASN A 417 36.83 -8.91 12.19
N LEU A 418 35.50 -8.93 12.28
CA LEU A 418 34.76 -8.12 13.24
C LEU A 418 34.04 -8.99 14.29
N PRO A 419 33.73 -8.42 15.47
CA PRO A 419 32.94 -9.10 16.49
C PRO A 419 31.59 -9.60 15.95
N GLU A 420 30.98 -10.59 16.61
CA GLU A 420 29.68 -11.14 16.20
C GLU A 420 28.56 -10.08 16.17
N THR A 421 28.70 -9.01 16.95
CA THR A 421 27.77 -7.87 16.95
C THR A 421 27.79 -7.06 15.64
N ALA A 422 28.81 -7.23 14.79
CA ALA A 422 28.96 -6.57 13.50
C ALA A 422 28.24 -7.30 12.36
N GLY A 423 27.56 -8.41 12.64
CA GLY A 423 26.80 -9.10 11.60
C GLY A 423 25.61 -8.30 11.10
N GLU A 424 25.14 -8.62 9.91
CA GLU A 424 24.17 -7.83 9.18
C GLU A 424 23.36 -8.67 8.20
N LEU A 425 22.11 -8.27 7.97
CA LEU A 425 21.29 -8.84 6.92
C LEU A 425 21.50 -8.05 5.64
N ARG A 426 21.81 -8.75 4.54
CA ARG A 426 22.02 -8.18 3.21
C ARG A 426 21.04 -8.80 2.20
N LEU A 427 20.86 -8.13 1.07
CA LEU A 427 20.11 -8.66 -0.06
C LEU A 427 21.05 -8.83 -1.25
N ARG A 428 21.21 -10.07 -1.72
CA ARG A 428 22.03 -10.37 -2.90
C ARG A 428 21.18 -10.46 -4.15
N LEU A 429 21.46 -9.67 -5.17
CA LEU A 429 20.83 -9.74 -6.48
C LEU A 429 21.48 -10.84 -7.31
N THR A 430 20.68 -11.72 -7.90
CA THR A 430 21.16 -12.86 -8.69
C THR A 430 20.65 -12.80 -10.13
N PRO A 431 21.42 -13.30 -11.11
CA PRO A 431 20.99 -13.35 -12.51
C PRO A 431 19.76 -14.22 -12.74
N THR A 432 19.56 -15.23 -11.91
CA THR A 432 18.47 -16.21 -12.01
C THR A 432 17.81 -16.43 -10.64
N PRO A 433 16.59 -16.99 -10.57
CA PRO A 433 15.93 -17.29 -9.31
C PRO A 433 16.45 -18.60 -8.66
N ASP A 434 17.46 -19.24 -9.25
CA ASP A 434 18.08 -20.46 -8.71
C ASP A 434 19.16 -20.10 -7.69
N PRO A 435 19.12 -20.68 -6.46
CA PRO A 435 20.19 -20.58 -5.46
C PRO A 435 21.61 -20.84 -6.00
N SER A 436 21.75 -21.69 -7.02
CA SER A 436 23.05 -21.96 -7.65
C SER A 436 23.73 -20.70 -8.20
N SER A 437 22.94 -19.67 -8.54
CA SER A 437 23.43 -18.38 -9.03
C SER A 437 23.82 -17.39 -7.93
N PHE A 438 23.70 -17.75 -6.65
CA PHE A 438 24.03 -16.86 -5.52
C PHE A 438 25.47 -16.36 -5.55
N ALA A 439 26.43 -17.23 -5.84
CA ALA A 439 27.86 -16.86 -5.91
C ALA A 439 28.16 -15.85 -7.03
N GLN A 440 27.39 -15.87 -8.11
CA GLN A 440 27.52 -14.92 -9.23
C GLN A 440 26.78 -13.60 -8.97
N GLY A 441 26.00 -13.53 -7.89
CA GLY A 441 25.21 -12.39 -7.51
C GLY A 441 26.02 -11.25 -6.88
N GLN A 442 25.44 -10.06 -6.91
CA GLN A 442 26.00 -8.85 -6.32
C GLN A 442 25.08 -8.32 -5.23
N ASP A 443 25.63 -7.79 -4.14
CA ASP A 443 24.80 -7.20 -3.10
C ASP A 443 24.07 -5.95 -3.61
N LEU A 444 22.81 -5.80 -3.19
CA LEU A 444 22.01 -4.61 -3.45
C LEU A 444 22.75 -3.40 -2.88
N LYS A 445 22.91 -2.35 -3.70
CA LYS A 445 23.52 -1.08 -3.28
C LYS A 445 22.43 -0.06 -2.92
N ASP A 446 22.71 0.83 -1.97
CA ASP A 446 21.90 2.02 -1.71
C ASP A 446 22.04 3.02 -2.86
N LEU A 447 21.18 4.05 -2.90
CA LEU A 447 21.33 5.21 -3.79
C LEU A 447 22.71 5.85 -3.70
N ASP A 448 23.37 5.63 -2.56
CA ASP A 448 24.66 6.16 -2.27
C ASP A 448 25.84 5.28 -2.75
N GLY A 449 25.59 4.08 -3.29
CA GLY A 449 26.61 3.17 -3.84
C GLY A 449 27.15 2.12 -2.85
N GLY A 450 27.00 2.36 -1.54
CA GLY A 450 27.32 1.38 -0.50
C GLY A 450 26.37 0.18 -0.48
N VAL A 451 26.83 -0.96 0.06
CA VAL A 451 26.00 -2.17 0.22
C VAL A 451 24.84 -1.91 1.19
N TRP A 452 23.62 -2.19 0.73
CA TRP A 452 22.45 -2.17 1.58
C TRP A 452 22.56 -3.28 2.62
N ASN A 453 22.40 -2.90 3.88
CA ASN A 453 22.44 -3.80 5.00
C ASN A 453 21.47 -3.38 6.11
N LEU A 454 21.11 -4.34 6.96
CA LEU A 454 20.37 -4.14 8.19
C LEU A 454 21.18 -4.75 9.35
N PRO A 455 21.87 -3.92 10.17
CA PRO A 455 22.78 -4.41 11.21
C PRO A 455 22.08 -5.25 12.29
N LEU A 456 22.76 -6.26 12.82
CA LEU A 456 22.25 -7.15 13.88
C LEU A 456 21.79 -6.36 15.12
N LEU A 457 22.52 -5.32 15.50
CA LEU A 457 22.14 -4.43 16.59
C LEU A 457 20.74 -3.80 16.38
N ARG A 458 20.38 -3.48 15.13
CA ARG A 458 19.05 -2.96 14.79
C ARG A 458 18.01 -4.06 14.78
N LEU A 459 18.31 -5.21 14.16
CA LEU A 459 17.43 -6.39 14.17
C LEU A 459 17.02 -6.77 15.60
N ALA A 460 17.99 -6.86 16.52
CA ALA A 460 17.75 -7.27 17.89
C ALA A 460 16.92 -6.25 18.69
N SER A 461 17.06 -4.95 18.40
CA SER A 461 16.45 -3.87 19.18
C SER A 461 15.03 -3.51 18.80
N ASP A 462 14.60 -3.81 17.57
CA ASP A 462 13.32 -3.38 17.02
C ASP A 462 12.36 -4.56 16.95
N SER A 463 11.22 -4.44 17.64
CA SER A 463 10.23 -5.51 17.74
C SER A 463 9.63 -5.91 16.39
N GLN A 464 9.71 -5.03 15.37
CA GLN A 464 9.25 -5.37 14.01
C GLN A 464 10.09 -6.49 13.36
N PHE A 465 11.34 -6.67 13.80
CA PHE A 465 12.28 -7.66 13.25
C PHE A 465 12.42 -8.91 14.12
N GLU A 466 11.65 -9.04 15.20
CA GLU A 466 11.69 -10.22 16.07
C GLU A 466 11.53 -11.55 15.30
N PRO A 467 10.66 -11.67 14.27
CA PRO A 467 10.57 -12.89 13.49
C PRO A 467 11.87 -13.25 12.76
N LEU A 468 12.65 -12.26 12.31
CA LEU A 468 13.96 -12.48 11.71
C LEU A 468 14.98 -12.92 12.76
N CYS A 469 14.96 -12.34 13.96
CA CYS A 469 15.80 -12.76 15.08
C CYS A 469 15.55 -14.23 15.46
N GLN A 470 14.28 -14.63 15.56
CA GLN A 470 13.91 -16.03 15.79
C GLN A 470 14.42 -16.94 14.67
N LYS A 471 14.30 -16.49 13.42
CA LYS A 471 14.79 -17.26 12.27
C LYS A 471 16.30 -17.45 12.28
N LEU A 472 17.07 -16.40 12.62
CA LEU A 472 18.53 -16.49 12.76
C LEU A 472 18.95 -17.48 13.87
N ILE A 473 18.19 -17.56 14.97
CA ILE A 473 18.41 -18.56 16.03
C ILE A 473 18.07 -19.96 15.53
N GLN A 474 16.93 -20.14 14.87
CA GLN A 474 16.49 -21.44 14.32
C GLN A 474 17.48 -21.99 13.30
N ASP A 475 18.03 -21.13 12.44
CA ASP A 475 19.04 -21.51 11.45
C ASP A 475 20.42 -21.77 12.08
N GLN A 476 20.58 -21.51 13.39
CA GLN A 476 21.83 -21.60 14.15
C GLN A 476 22.92 -20.65 13.63
N ILE A 477 22.49 -19.52 13.06
CA ILE A 477 23.39 -18.48 12.55
C ILE A 477 23.84 -17.55 13.68
N VAL A 478 22.93 -17.25 14.63
CA VAL A 478 23.20 -16.44 15.82
C VAL A 478 22.68 -17.12 17.08
N THR A 479 23.30 -16.84 18.22
CA THR A 479 22.87 -17.37 19.52
C THR A 479 21.88 -16.43 20.22
N SER A 480 21.02 -16.99 21.06
CA SER A 480 20.11 -16.19 21.91
C SER A 480 20.86 -15.24 22.84
N SER A 481 22.02 -15.64 23.36
CA SER A 481 22.88 -14.81 24.20
C SER A 481 23.43 -13.60 23.44
N LEU A 482 23.86 -13.76 22.18
CA LEU A 482 24.30 -12.65 21.34
C LEU A 482 23.19 -11.63 21.08
N LEU A 483 21.97 -12.09 20.78
CA LEU A 483 20.83 -11.19 20.57
C LEU A 483 20.43 -10.44 21.85
N MET A 484 20.47 -11.11 23.01
CA MET A 484 20.27 -10.43 24.30
C MET A 484 21.34 -9.37 24.54
N HIS A 485 22.61 -9.69 24.29
CA HIS A 485 23.71 -8.73 24.40
C HIS A 485 23.53 -7.52 23.47
N CYS A 486 23.12 -7.75 22.22
CA CYS A 486 22.79 -6.67 21.27
C CYS A 486 21.67 -5.75 21.80
N ARG A 487 20.63 -6.33 22.42
CA ARG A 487 19.54 -5.56 23.04
C ARG A 487 20.02 -4.72 24.21
N GLU A 488 20.88 -5.25 25.08
CA GLU A 488 21.46 -4.53 26.20
C GLU A 488 22.33 -3.35 25.75
N LEU A 489 23.18 -3.55 24.73
CA LEU A 489 23.99 -2.50 24.12
C LEU A 489 23.13 -1.36 23.55
N MET A 490 22.01 -1.70 22.92
CA MET A 490 21.08 -0.71 22.35
C MET A 490 20.24 -0.02 23.42
N ALA A 491 19.79 -0.73 24.46
CA ALA A 491 19.01 -0.20 25.56
C ALA A 491 19.80 0.81 26.43
N SER A 492 21.09 0.55 26.64
CA SER A 492 22.01 1.48 27.31
C SER A 492 22.27 2.76 26.51
N SER A 493 21.84 2.82 25.25
CA SER A 493 22.19 3.87 24.29
C SER A 493 20.94 4.53 23.67
N ARG A 494 20.12 5.21 24.50
CA ARG A 494 18.87 5.90 24.09
C ARG A 494 18.98 6.80 22.85
N SER A 495 20.18 7.31 22.55
CA SER A 495 20.43 8.15 21.36
C SER A 495 20.32 7.38 20.04
N VAL A 496 20.59 6.07 20.00
CA VAL A 496 20.69 5.29 18.75
C VAL A 496 19.32 5.06 18.09
N VAL A 497 18.28 4.82 18.91
CA VAL A 497 16.92 4.48 18.45
C VAL A 497 16.29 5.59 17.60
N GLN A 498 16.69 6.85 17.81
CA GLN A 498 16.13 8.02 17.10
C GLN A 498 16.75 8.28 15.73
N HIS A 499 17.81 7.55 15.35
CA HIS A 499 18.56 7.82 14.12
C HIS A 499 18.23 6.82 12.99
N PRO A 500 18.37 7.21 11.71
CA PRO A 500 18.11 6.35 10.56
C PRO A 500 18.84 5.01 10.64
N ILE A 501 18.20 3.96 10.10
CA ILE A 501 18.75 2.59 10.06
C ILE A 501 20.10 2.54 9.35
N SER A 502 20.30 3.38 8.31
CA SER A 502 21.54 3.48 7.53
C SER A 502 22.71 4.18 8.25
N THR A 503 22.58 4.54 9.52
CA THR A 503 23.69 5.16 10.26
C THR A 503 24.75 4.10 10.59
N PRO A 504 26.02 4.25 10.17
CA PRO A 504 27.04 3.21 10.32
C PRO A 504 27.37 2.88 11.79
N PHE A 505 27.60 1.60 12.07
CA PHE A 505 28.21 1.11 13.31
C PHE A 505 29.66 0.69 13.04
N ILE A 506 30.59 1.26 13.80
CA ILE A 506 32.02 1.00 13.70
C ILE A 506 32.45 0.20 14.93
N HIS A 507 32.96 -1.00 14.67
CA HIS A 507 33.37 -1.99 15.67
C HIS A 507 34.89 -2.08 15.82
N ALA A 508 35.66 -1.62 14.83
CA ALA A 508 37.11 -1.65 14.84
C ALA A 508 37.71 -0.37 14.22
N LEU A 509 38.98 -0.08 14.49
CA LEU A 509 39.67 1.10 13.94
C LEU A 509 39.81 1.01 12.41
N ASP A 510 40.32 -0.12 11.95
CA ASP A 510 40.58 -0.46 10.56
C ASP A 510 39.32 -0.84 9.77
N GLN A 511 38.12 -0.72 10.36
CA GLN A 511 36.87 -0.97 9.66
C GLN A 511 36.61 0.13 8.62
N PRO A 512 36.51 -0.20 7.32
CA PRO A 512 36.15 0.76 6.29
C PRO A 512 34.70 1.21 6.42
N PHE A 513 34.44 2.49 6.19
CA PHE A 513 33.09 3.05 6.08
C PHE A 513 33.02 4.20 5.06
N GLU A 514 31.83 4.46 4.53
CA GLU A 514 31.61 5.54 3.57
C GLU A 514 31.54 6.90 4.28
N LEU A 515 32.25 7.89 3.75
CA LEU A 515 32.17 9.28 4.18
C LEU A 515 31.81 10.19 3.00
N ASN A 516 30.75 10.98 3.16
CA ASN A 516 30.28 11.93 2.16
C ASN A 516 30.76 13.36 2.49
N PHE A 517 31.67 13.90 1.68
CA PHE A 517 32.29 15.22 1.85
C PHE A 517 31.34 16.39 1.51
N SER A 518 30.20 16.10 0.88
CA SER A 518 29.16 17.11 0.60
C SER A 518 28.32 17.43 1.85
N ARG A 519 28.40 16.61 2.91
CA ARG A 519 27.66 16.84 4.16
C ARG A 519 28.50 17.62 5.18
N ASN A 520 27.88 18.63 5.80
CA ASN A 520 28.52 19.46 6.84
C ASN A 520 28.76 18.72 8.17
N PHE A 521 28.09 17.59 8.38
CA PHE A 521 28.36 16.68 9.50
C PHE A 521 28.04 15.25 9.07
N PHE A 522 28.77 14.29 9.65
CA PHE A 522 28.54 12.87 9.49
C PHE A 522 28.42 12.24 10.88
N ARG A 523 27.43 11.37 11.07
CA ARG A 523 27.17 10.72 12.37
C ARG A 523 27.44 9.24 12.22
N ILE A 524 28.19 8.69 13.17
CA ILE A 524 28.46 7.26 13.27
C ILE A 524 28.32 6.81 14.71
N PHE A 525 28.08 5.52 14.90
CA PHE A 525 28.09 4.88 16.20
C PHE A 525 29.34 4.04 16.34
N ILE A 526 30.00 4.18 17.48
CA ILE A 526 31.16 3.38 17.85
C ILE A 526 30.68 2.33 18.83
N VAL A 527 30.86 1.06 18.49
CA VAL A 527 30.41 -0.07 19.29
C VAL A 527 31.60 -0.57 20.11
N GLY A 528 31.51 -0.42 21.43
CA GLY A 528 32.42 -1.07 22.36
C GLY A 528 31.77 -2.30 23.00
N ARG A 529 32.54 -3.02 23.82
CA ARG A 529 32.11 -4.27 24.48
C ARG A 529 30.77 -4.16 25.23
N ASN A 530 30.56 -3.07 25.97
CA ASN A 530 29.38 -2.91 26.84
C ASN A 530 28.60 -1.61 26.61
N LYS A 531 28.97 -0.80 25.61
CA LYS A 531 28.32 0.50 25.35
C LYS A 531 28.51 0.95 23.91
N ILE A 532 27.56 1.73 23.40
CA ILE A 532 27.63 2.37 22.10
C ILE A 532 27.83 3.88 22.30
N GLY A 533 28.90 4.40 21.71
CA GLY A 533 29.22 5.82 21.71
C GLY A 533 28.77 6.48 20.42
N ARG A 534 28.30 7.73 20.47
CA ARG A 534 28.00 8.51 19.27
C ARG A 534 29.18 9.40 18.90
N LEU A 535 29.63 9.35 17.66
CA LEU A 535 30.61 10.28 17.10
C LEU A 535 29.98 11.15 16.01
N ILE A 536 30.31 12.44 16.04
CA ILE A 536 29.91 13.40 14.99
C ILE A 536 31.18 13.97 14.37
N ILE A 537 31.44 13.60 13.12
CA ILE A 537 32.49 14.19 12.28
C ILE A 537 31.92 15.49 11.72
N LYS A 538 32.53 16.63 12.02
CA LYS A 538 32.05 17.95 11.56
C LYS A 538 32.93 18.44 10.41
N ARG A 539 32.28 18.94 9.35
CA ARG A 539 32.91 19.56 8.17
C ARG A 539 34.09 18.74 7.61
N PRO A 540 33.92 17.43 7.35
CA PRO A 540 34.96 16.66 6.68
C PRO A 540 35.24 17.29 5.31
N ARG A 541 36.51 17.43 4.96
CA ARG A 541 36.93 17.93 3.65
C ARG A 541 38.04 17.05 3.10
N TYR A 542 38.10 16.97 1.79
CA TYR A 542 39.29 16.55 1.09
C TYR A 542 39.69 17.66 0.14
N ILE A 543 40.95 18.06 0.24
CA ILE A 543 41.60 18.98 -0.67
C ILE A 543 42.63 18.14 -1.39
N ASP A 544 42.56 18.11 -2.72
CA ASP A 544 43.52 17.36 -3.51
C ASP A 544 44.89 18.06 -3.55
N GLN A 545 45.81 17.49 -4.31
CA GLN A 545 47.18 17.98 -4.46
C GLN A 545 47.24 19.36 -5.13
N ASN A 546 46.17 19.77 -5.81
CA ASN A 546 46.04 21.02 -6.56
C ASN A 546 45.34 22.11 -5.75
N GLY A 547 44.92 21.83 -4.50
CA GLY A 547 44.18 22.78 -3.67
C GLY A 547 42.68 22.82 -3.97
N GLU A 548 42.17 21.94 -4.84
CA GLU A 548 40.76 21.88 -5.18
C GLU A 548 39.96 21.09 -4.15
N ARG A 549 38.76 21.61 -3.85
CA ARG A 549 37.84 20.96 -2.92
C ARG A 549 37.08 19.87 -3.67
N LEU A 550 37.36 18.62 -3.35
CA LEU A 550 36.58 17.52 -3.88
C LEU A 550 35.22 17.43 -3.17
N THR A 551 34.16 17.47 -3.98
CA THR A 551 32.78 17.19 -3.57
C THR A 551 32.43 15.78 -4.03
N GLY A 552 32.26 14.85 -3.09
CA GLY A 552 32.07 13.44 -3.42
C GLY A 552 32.06 12.54 -2.19
N LYS A 553 32.17 11.23 -2.41
CA LYS A 553 32.27 10.22 -1.35
C LYS A 553 33.62 9.54 -1.40
N ALA A 554 34.03 9.00 -0.26
CA ALA A 554 35.18 8.10 -0.21
C ALA A 554 34.94 6.97 0.79
N TRP A 555 35.60 5.85 0.53
CA TRP A 555 35.88 4.87 1.56
C TRP A 555 36.96 5.43 2.49
N VAL A 556 36.69 5.43 3.79
CA VAL A 556 37.62 5.87 4.83
C VAL A 556 37.71 4.85 5.95
N GLN A 557 38.78 4.89 6.73
CA GLN A 557 38.91 4.12 7.97
C GLN A 557 39.56 4.97 9.06
N PHE A 558 39.42 4.55 10.32
CA PHE A 558 40.20 5.14 11.41
C PHE A 558 41.59 4.50 11.47
N GLU A 559 42.56 5.29 11.92
CA GLU A 559 43.88 4.78 12.24
C GLU A 559 44.51 5.59 13.37
N MET A 560 45.60 5.05 13.93
CA MET A 560 46.45 5.80 14.86
C MET A 560 47.07 6.99 14.15
N SER A 561 47.06 8.15 14.82
CA SER A 561 47.60 9.40 14.29
C SER A 561 49.08 9.22 13.89
N PRO A 562 49.45 9.44 12.61
CA PRO A 562 50.85 9.26 12.15
C PRO A 562 51.75 10.47 12.45
N PHE A 563 51.24 11.48 13.17
CA PHE A 563 51.97 12.73 13.39
C PHE A 563 52.93 12.63 14.58
N VAL A 564 54.19 13.04 14.38
CA VAL A 564 55.25 13.03 15.41
C VAL A 564 54.84 13.79 16.69
N LYS A 565 54.07 14.88 16.57
CA LYS A 565 53.53 15.64 17.72
C LYS A 565 52.60 14.81 18.62
N ASP A 566 52.10 13.69 18.11
CA ASP A 566 51.20 12.76 18.78
C ASP A 566 51.90 11.43 19.16
N ASP A 567 53.21 11.31 18.89
CA ASP A 567 54.00 10.13 19.26
C ASP A 567 54.04 9.94 20.79
N GLY A 568 53.93 8.69 21.24
CA GLY A 568 53.73 8.34 22.66
C GLY A 568 52.34 8.67 23.23
N LYS A 569 51.44 9.34 22.49
CA LYS A 569 50.06 9.61 22.93
C LYS A 569 49.12 8.52 22.39
N LYS A 570 48.81 7.52 23.21
CA LYS A 570 47.91 6.36 22.90
C LYS A 570 46.48 6.68 22.41
N LEU A 571 46.11 7.96 22.21
CA LEU A 571 44.72 8.42 22.10
C LEU A 571 44.52 9.48 20.99
N ALA A 572 45.36 9.51 19.97
CA ALA A 572 45.14 10.36 18.80
C ALA A 572 44.79 9.49 17.59
N LEU A 573 43.63 9.75 16.98
CA LEU A 573 43.17 9.04 15.78
C LEU A 573 43.05 10.00 14.59
N ALA A 574 43.36 9.48 13.40
CA ALA A 574 43.15 10.13 12.12
C ALA A 574 42.14 9.35 11.27
N LEU A 575 41.58 10.01 10.26
CA LEU A 575 40.79 9.35 9.21
C LEU A 575 41.63 9.23 7.96
N ARG A 576 41.87 8.01 7.50
CA ARG A 576 42.56 7.73 6.24
C ARG A 576 41.55 7.56 5.12
N MET A 577 41.81 8.17 3.98
CA MET A 577 41.10 7.89 2.75
C MET A 577 41.69 6.64 2.08
N LEU A 578 40.83 5.68 1.77
CA LEU A 578 41.19 4.46 1.05
C LEU A 578 40.99 4.65 -0.45
N GLU A 579 39.81 5.12 -0.84
CA GLU A 579 39.41 5.24 -2.25
C GLU A 579 38.39 6.37 -2.42
N LEU A 580 38.60 7.23 -3.42
CA LEU A 580 37.64 8.26 -3.81
C LEU A 580 36.63 7.64 -4.79
N MET A 581 35.34 7.80 -4.54
CA MET A 581 34.29 7.32 -5.43
C MET A 581 34.05 8.36 -6.54
N ASP A 582 34.20 7.95 -7.80
CA ASP A 582 33.95 8.82 -8.96
C ASP A 582 32.46 9.23 -9.01
N PRO A 583 32.12 10.52 -9.12
CA PRO A 583 30.73 10.97 -9.24
C PRO A 583 30.02 10.53 -10.53
N ASN A 584 30.74 10.11 -11.58
CA ASN A 584 30.17 9.74 -12.89
C ASN A 584 30.37 8.28 -13.32
N GLU A 585 31.16 7.47 -12.60
CA GLU A 585 31.17 6.03 -12.84
C GLU A 585 29.98 5.37 -12.14
N SER A 586 29.13 4.71 -12.92
CA SER A 586 28.22 3.70 -12.39
C SER A 586 29.05 2.54 -11.82
N ALA A 587 29.34 2.66 -10.53
CA ALA A 587 30.39 1.96 -9.82
C ALA A 587 30.29 0.43 -9.89
N SER A 588 31.15 -0.13 -10.73
CA SER A 588 31.60 -1.53 -10.69
C SER A 588 32.49 -1.83 -9.46
N SER A 589 32.78 -0.86 -8.58
CA SER A 589 33.57 -1.12 -7.37
C SER A 589 32.73 -1.82 -6.30
N SER A 590 33.11 -3.05 -5.99
CA SER A 590 32.73 -3.75 -4.76
C SER A 590 33.41 -3.07 -3.56
N GLN A 591 32.89 -3.26 -2.34
CA GLN A 591 33.61 -2.91 -1.12
C GLN A 591 35.05 -3.45 -1.22
N PRO A 592 36.10 -2.66 -0.90
CA PRO A 592 37.48 -3.15 -0.96
C PRO A 592 37.62 -4.39 -0.08
N ASP A 593 38.04 -5.51 -0.66
CA ASP A 593 38.37 -6.71 0.11
C ASP A 593 39.64 -6.45 0.95
N GLN A 594 39.80 -7.13 2.08
CA GLN A 594 40.93 -6.88 2.97
C GLN A 594 42.29 -7.23 2.36
N SER A 595 42.31 -8.13 1.37
CA SER A 595 43.48 -8.38 0.52
C SER A 595 43.89 -7.14 -0.29
N TYR A 596 42.93 -6.29 -0.65
CA TYR A 596 43.11 -5.01 -1.35
C TYR A 596 43.54 -3.88 -0.39
N ILE A 597 43.07 -3.90 0.86
CA ILE A 597 43.34 -2.87 1.89
C ILE A 597 44.82 -2.83 2.32
N GLN A 598 45.52 -3.97 2.32
CA GLN A 598 46.96 -4.00 2.66
C GLN A 598 47.84 -3.19 1.68
N SER A 599 47.35 -2.91 0.47
CA SER A 599 48.07 -2.11 -0.53
C SER A 599 47.98 -0.59 -0.32
N PHE A 600 47.06 -0.11 0.55
CA PHE A 600 46.75 1.32 0.73
C PHE A 600 47.34 1.97 1.99
N THR A 601 48.44 1.44 2.52
CA THR A 601 49.22 2.11 3.58
C THR A 601 49.76 3.50 3.18
N SER A 602 49.57 3.93 1.91
CA SER A 602 49.98 5.23 1.36
C SER A 602 48.85 6.21 1.01
N GLY A 603 47.57 5.95 1.31
CA GLY A 603 46.47 6.88 1.01
C GLY A 603 46.51 8.19 1.83
N PRO A 604 46.01 9.34 1.31
CA PRO A 604 46.07 10.61 2.03
C PRO A 604 45.13 10.65 3.24
N LEU A 605 45.47 11.47 4.25
CA LEU A 605 44.58 11.71 5.39
C LEU A 605 43.42 12.65 5.01
N VAL A 606 42.23 12.33 5.49
CA VAL A 606 41.07 13.23 5.39
C VAL A 606 41.38 14.51 6.14
N SER A 607 40.98 15.66 5.59
CA SER A 607 41.20 16.98 6.21
C SER A 607 39.94 17.52 6.88
N GLN A 608 40.09 18.51 7.76
CA GLN A 608 39.01 19.24 8.41
C GLN A 608 39.36 20.72 8.52
N LEU A 609 38.32 21.57 8.49
CA LEU A 609 38.46 22.99 8.74
C LEU A 609 38.52 23.25 10.25
N ASN A 610 39.57 23.91 10.74
CA ASN A 610 39.63 24.34 12.13
C ASN A 610 38.72 25.57 12.37
N ASN A 611 38.61 26.02 13.63
CA ASN A 611 37.74 27.15 14.00
C ASN A 611 38.20 28.50 13.41
N VAL A 612 39.40 28.57 12.86
CA VAL A 612 40.02 29.76 12.24
C VAL A 612 39.94 29.70 10.71
N GLY A 613 39.38 28.61 10.15
CA GLY A 613 39.19 28.45 8.71
C GLY A 613 40.32 27.75 7.97
N GLU A 614 41.37 27.32 8.67
CA GLU A 614 42.51 26.62 8.06
C GLU A 614 42.23 25.12 7.90
N THR A 615 42.81 24.53 6.86
CA THR A 615 42.71 23.10 6.59
C THR A 615 43.80 22.36 7.35
N THR A 616 43.40 21.39 8.17
CA THR A 616 44.31 20.50 8.92
C THR A 616 43.88 19.06 8.69
N ALA A 617 44.76 18.07 8.89
CA ALA A 617 44.31 16.68 8.91
C ALA A 617 43.21 16.49 9.97
N PHE A 618 42.20 15.69 9.64
CA PHE A 618 41.17 15.28 10.57
C PHE A 618 41.85 14.51 11.69
N GLN A 619 41.89 15.14 12.86
CA GLN A 619 42.46 14.57 14.06
C GLN A 619 41.40 14.65 15.16
N VAL A 620 41.17 13.53 15.82
CA VAL A 620 40.38 13.50 17.05
C VAL A 620 41.30 13.11 18.19
N ARG A 621 41.53 14.06 19.09
CA ARG A 621 42.09 13.76 20.42
C ARG A 621 41.02 13.06 21.23
N VAL A 622 41.28 11.83 21.63
CA VAL A 622 40.36 10.99 22.38
C VAL A 622 40.43 11.37 23.88
N ASN A 623 40.01 12.59 24.20
CA ASN A 623 39.84 13.06 25.58
C ASN A 623 38.66 12.33 26.25
N ARG A 624 38.58 12.26 27.59
CA ARG A 624 37.33 11.82 28.24
C ARG A 624 36.27 12.91 28.03
N PRO A 625 35.06 12.61 27.53
CA PRO A 625 34.46 11.29 27.28
C PRO A 625 34.19 11.03 25.78
N SER A 626 35.24 10.88 24.95
CA SER A 626 35.08 10.60 23.52
C SER A 626 34.63 9.16 23.26
N ALA A 627 33.63 9.01 22.37
CA ALA A 627 33.12 7.72 21.89
C ALA A 627 34.20 6.84 21.25
N LEU A 628 35.26 7.44 20.70
CA LEU A 628 36.36 6.71 20.06
C LEU A 628 37.22 5.89 21.02
N ARG A 629 37.14 6.11 22.35
CA ARG A 629 37.81 5.21 23.33
C ARG A 629 37.30 3.78 23.24
N LEU A 630 36.09 3.59 22.74
CA LEU A 630 35.49 2.27 22.60
C LEU A 630 36.20 1.40 21.55
N LEU A 631 36.90 2.01 20.60
CA LEU A 631 37.74 1.31 19.62
C LEU A 631 39.14 0.99 20.15
N LEU A 632 39.54 1.63 21.26
CA LEU A 632 40.89 1.60 21.82
C LEU A 632 40.97 0.90 23.18
N SER A 633 39.84 0.51 23.76
CA SER A 633 39.84 -0.28 24.99
C SER A 633 40.21 -1.71 24.67
N GLU A 634 41.49 -2.03 24.78
CA GLU A 634 41.94 -3.40 25.07
C GLU A 634 41.48 -3.74 26.49
N ASP A 635 40.44 -4.56 26.59
CA ASP A 635 40.12 -5.42 27.72
C ASP A 635 39.33 -6.64 27.21
#